data_AF-A0A248JSC7-F1
#
_entry.id   AF-A0A248JSC7-F1
#
_cell.length_a   1.000
_cell.length_b   1.000
_cell.length_c   1.000
_cell.angle_alpha   90.00
_cell.angle_beta   90.00
_cell.angle_gamma   90.00
#
_symmetry.space_group_name_H-M   'P 1'
#
loop_
_entity.id
_entity.type
_entity.pdbx_description
1 polymer ?
#
loop_
_entity_poly.entity_id
_entity_poly.type
_entity_poly.pdbx_seq_one_letter_code
_entity_poly.pdbx_strand_id
1 'polypeptide(L)'
;MTDLATQVAGLTTSVNALTSAVNVAKATLDASVSAASTSATTAQAAVTTAASSATTAQAAQAAAVAVSGLSNLNGFLGQIQAGAPQAVFWYDTTRDSDGGAWRKRCTWQSWATEAASSTRGSRAGFPAQALIVVQGSTMTIYDADQATPAMWMVFNLGIYLHGYGAVTSVTARDGCVYRSDNTGTDGDVYTLDFIRDDSWGVHSAYKFRPSNPRIVDRNSAATSAAQIGPAIGASQCNSVAVTVVPGAPIDRTNGLPKPTVVVATTAGISVIHPSGQVANITAGSGYLACAIIDGQRLAAILAANSTIVDYGPIPYANVARSAWLQYSAGTPSGGGAIQRPETTGIGGVIDGGLRNLGALWRYHEDPVNPAAGMLAMITASGGPYAGGGAFNTGWMVGDCRLALSSTSTASVVASGELVTNGTFASTSGWTAYQGATLAAANNTLTITNGAASNGIAYQVIATVAGQTYLVTVDGVGGTSTVAIVSAGSAVNSNDLGQVVATSLAAGITLQFTAKTTTSYVNLVCDNVSGHTVSFKVCSVQLAEPDRSAKAIGLRVVGTLTKALVATTADLSAIGGFGTGNYLIQPYNPALDFGTGDFMVAFWCQLTGAPSYALLNRWPASGYTTGGWNVGFASGAPTFNVAGGPTAAASNPIPAAAWTQVIAVRRGATLELWVNGVKVATAVNNQTVTNTSALLSVGANPDGSNTSGGASVALLRISATAPTPEQIARMYADERPLFQPGAKCVLGGTSAAVQGLVHDPDTGALYAAKGDGTSVFQGLVRTAHLTGLATTGNSDNHTAVAARQGGYVIATANQAVASQPAITFRDRILADRVPVAPIDPNRVAFSAVATTDATPTVIARLPVAEGDELQLFVDVEATEYGATPTERMGYQRRARVYRLPNGNVTVAAVQALGTDYESATTTCDVTVVADTVSQTVCVQATGVAAKRLVWSTLAQVNRCGATRYAA
;
A
#
# COMPACT_ATOMS: atom_id res chain seq x y z
N MET A 1 -75.45 -23.42 -27.82
CA MET A 1 -74.41 -24.34 -28.34
C MET A 1 -73.48 -23.69 -29.37
N THR A 2 -73.86 -22.60 -30.04
CA THR A 2 -73.05 -21.91 -31.08
C THR A 2 -71.90 -21.02 -30.56
N ASP A 3 -72.00 -20.49 -29.33
CA ASP A 3 -70.98 -19.61 -28.73
C ASP A 3 -69.73 -20.38 -28.24
N LEU A 4 -69.94 -21.50 -27.55
CA LEU A 4 -68.83 -22.35 -27.07
C LEU A 4 -67.98 -22.92 -28.20
N ALA A 5 -68.61 -23.32 -29.32
CA ALA A 5 -67.88 -23.82 -30.50
C ALA A 5 -66.96 -22.75 -31.12
N THR A 6 -67.40 -21.49 -31.10
CA THR A 6 -66.61 -20.35 -31.61
C THR A 6 -65.43 -20.03 -30.69
N GLN A 7 -65.64 -20.06 -29.37
CA GLN A 7 -64.57 -19.87 -28.39
C GLN A 7 -63.53 -20.99 -28.42
N VAL A 8 -63.97 -22.26 -28.55
CA VAL A 8 -63.07 -23.40 -28.70
C VAL A 8 -62.25 -23.30 -29.99
N ALA A 9 -62.86 -22.93 -31.12
CA ALA A 9 -62.15 -22.71 -32.38
C ALA A 9 -61.13 -21.57 -32.29
N GLY A 10 -61.48 -20.47 -31.61
CA GLY A 10 -60.56 -19.36 -31.32
C GLY A 10 -59.37 -19.80 -30.47
N LEU A 11 -59.63 -20.56 -29.40
CA LEU A 11 -58.60 -21.09 -28.53
C LEU A 11 -57.68 -22.09 -29.25
N THR A 12 -58.25 -22.99 -30.08
CA THR A 12 -57.45 -23.92 -30.92
C THR A 12 -56.55 -23.15 -31.87
N THR A 13 -57.04 -22.06 -32.47
CA THR A 13 -56.24 -21.19 -33.36
C THR A 13 -55.09 -20.52 -32.60
N SER A 14 -55.36 -19.96 -31.42
CA SER A 14 -54.33 -19.34 -30.57
C SER A 14 -53.29 -20.35 -30.08
N VAL A 15 -53.72 -21.55 -29.69
CA VAL A 15 -52.81 -22.64 -29.29
C VAL A 15 -51.92 -23.05 -30.45
N ASN A 16 -52.47 -23.25 -31.65
CA ASN A 16 -51.69 -23.60 -32.83
C ASN A 16 -50.68 -22.51 -33.21
N ALA A 17 -51.06 -21.23 -33.09
CA ALA A 17 -50.15 -20.11 -33.31
C ALA A 17 -49.01 -20.09 -32.28
N LEU A 18 -49.33 -20.30 -31.00
CA LEU A 18 -48.34 -20.37 -29.92
C LEU A 18 -47.39 -21.55 -30.10
N THR A 19 -47.90 -22.74 -30.41
CA THR A 19 -47.10 -23.94 -30.69
C THR A 19 -46.15 -23.68 -31.86
N SER A 20 -46.62 -23.02 -32.92
CA SER A 20 -45.79 -22.66 -34.07
C SER A 20 -44.67 -21.69 -33.68
N ALA A 21 -44.99 -20.64 -32.91
CA ALA A 21 -44.00 -19.68 -32.42
C ALA A 21 -42.94 -20.32 -31.50
N VAL A 22 -43.36 -21.21 -30.60
CA VAL A 22 -42.46 -21.97 -29.72
C VAL A 22 -41.53 -22.88 -30.51
N ASN A 23 -42.04 -23.56 -31.55
CA ASN A 23 -41.23 -24.42 -32.41
C ASN A 23 -40.15 -23.62 -33.18
N VAL A 24 -40.50 -22.41 -33.66
CA VAL A 24 -39.54 -21.51 -34.32
C VAL A 24 -38.47 -21.00 -33.33
N ALA A 25 -38.89 -20.60 -32.13
CA ALA A 25 -37.97 -20.15 -31.08
C ALA A 25 -37.01 -21.28 -30.65
N LYS A 26 -37.54 -22.51 -30.50
CA LYS A 26 -36.73 -23.70 -30.20
C LYS A 26 -35.72 -23.99 -31.31
N ALA A 27 -36.14 -23.95 -32.58
CA ALA A 27 -35.24 -24.18 -33.71
C ALA A 27 -34.11 -23.12 -33.75
N THR A 28 -34.43 -21.86 -33.45
CA THR A 28 -33.44 -20.77 -33.36
C THR A 28 -32.45 -21.01 -32.22
N LEU A 29 -32.94 -21.46 -31.06
CA LEU A 29 -32.10 -21.78 -29.90
C LEU A 29 -31.17 -22.97 -30.21
N ASP A 30 -31.70 -24.05 -30.77
CA ASP A 30 -30.93 -25.25 -31.12
C ASP A 30 -29.81 -24.92 -32.15
N ALA A 31 -30.10 -24.04 -33.12
CA ALA A 31 -29.11 -23.53 -34.06
C ALA A 31 -28.02 -22.68 -33.38
N SER A 32 -28.42 -21.82 -32.43
CA SER A 32 -27.48 -20.98 -31.66
C SER A 32 -26.56 -21.82 -30.76
N VAL A 33 -27.10 -22.85 -30.10
CA VAL A 33 -26.34 -23.81 -29.29
C VAL A 33 -25.36 -24.59 -30.15
N SER A 34 -25.77 -25.02 -31.35
CA SER A 34 -24.90 -25.74 -32.29
C SER A 34 -23.76 -24.85 -32.80
N ALA A 35 -24.03 -23.58 -33.09
CA ALA A 35 -23.00 -22.61 -33.48
C ALA A 35 -22.01 -22.31 -32.33
N ALA A 36 -22.51 -22.19 -31.10
CA ALA A 36 -21.68 -22.02 -29.91
C ALA A 36 -20.80 -23.24 -29.63
N SER A 37 -21.35 -24.45 -29.76
CA SER A 37 -20.60 -25.70 -29.63
C SER A 37 -19.50 -25.82 -30.68
N THR A 38 -19.81 -25.51 -31.95
CA THR A 38 -18.81 -25.48 -33.03
C THR A 38 -17.70 -24.47 -32.74
N SER A 39 -18.07 -23.26 -32.29
CA SER A 39 -17.11 -22.21 -31.92
C SER A 39 -16.21 -22.63 -30.75
N ALA A 40 -16.77 -23.33 -29.76
CA ALA A 40 -16.01 -23.89 -28.64
C ALA A 40 -15.04 -24.98 -29.11
N THR A 41 -15.45 -25.85 -30.03
CA THR A 41 -14.55 -26.86 -30.64
C THR A 41 -13.44 -26.21 -31.46
N THR A 42 -13.74 -25.16 -32.24
CA THR A 42 -12.74 -24.39 -33.00
C THR A 42 -11.77 -23.68 -32.06
N ALA A 43 -12.26 -23.08 -30.97
CA ALA A 43 -11.42 -22.47 -29.95
C ALA A 43 -10.53 -23.51 -29.26
N GLN A 44 -11.06 -24.68 -28.92
CA GLN A 44 -10.29 -25.78 -28.32
C GLN A 44 -9.21 -26.29 -29.29
N ALA A 45 -9.52 -26.42 -30.58
CA ALA A 45 -8.55 -26.79 -31.61
C ALA A 45 -7.47 -25.71 -31.79
N ALA A 46 -7.83 -24.43 -31.73
CA ALA A 46 -6.88 -23.32 -31.76
C ALA A 46 -5.98 -23.30 -30.52
N VAL A 47 -6.52 -23.59 -29.33
CA VAL A 47 -5.74 -23.76 -28.09
C VAL A 47 -4.78 -24.94 -28.20
N THR A 48 -5.23 -26.09 -28.70
CA THR A 48 -4.36 -27.26 -28.94
C THR A 48 -3.28 -26.93 -29.97
N THR A 49 -3.61 -26.24 -31.06
CA THR A 49 -2.66 -25.81 -32.09
C THR A 49 -1.64 -24.82 -31.54
N ALA A 50 -2.08 -23.86 -30.72
CA ALA A 50 -1.20 -22.92 -30.03
C ALA A 50 -0.28 -23.64 -29.04
N ALA A 51 -0.79 -24.62 -28.30
CA ALA A 51 0.01 -25.45 -27.39
C ALA A 51 1.05 -26.26 -28.16
N SER A 52 0.67 -26.92 -29.25
CA SER A 52 1.61 -27.64 -30.13
C SER A 52 2.63 -26.71 -30.78
N SER A 53 2.23 -25.51 -31.18
CA SER A 53 3.13 -24.49 -31.73
C SER A 53 4.10 -23.96 -30.67
N ALA A 54 3.66 -23.80 -29.42
CA ALA A 54 4.51 -23.45 -28.30
C ALA A 54 5.50 -24.57 -27.98
N THR A 55 5.08 -25.83 -27.98
CA THR A 55 5.99 -26.98 -27.81
C THR A 55 7.00 -27.06 -28.96
N THR A 56 6.56 -26.80 -30.20
CA THR A 56 7.45 -26.78 -31.38
C THR A 56 8.42 -25.61 -31.31
N ALA A 57 7.98 -24.43 -30.85
CA ALA A 57 8.85 -23.27 -30.64
C ALA A 57 9.85 -23.52 -29.50
N GLN A 58 9.45 -24.19 -28.43
CA GLN A 58 10.35 -24.63 -27.35
C GLN A 58 11.36 -25.66 -27.84
N ALA A 59 10.96 -26.63 -28.68
CA ALA A 59 11.85 -27.62 -29.28
C ALA A 59 12.80 -26.97 -30.30
N ALA A 60 12.31 -26.03 -31.12
CA ALA A 60 13.13 -25.25 -32.05
C ALA A 60 14.11 -24.33 -31.31
N GLN A 61 13.70 -23.76 -30.17
CA GLN A 61 14.57 -23.00 -29.28
C GLN A 61 15.65 -23.91 -28.68
N ALA A 62 15.29 -25.10 -28.17
CA ALA A 62 16.24 -26.08 -27.66
C ALA A 62 17.22 -26.57 -28.75
N ALA A 63 16.74 -26.77 -29.98
CA ALA A 63 17.58 -27.15 -31.12
C ALA A 63 18.49 -26.00 -31.60
N ALA A 64 18.00 -24.76 -31.59
CA ALA A 64 18.80 -23.56 -31.89
C ALA A 64 19.89 -23.31 -30.83
N VAL A 65 19.59 -23.60 -29.56
CA VAL A 65 20.53 -23.59 -28.43
C VAL A 65 21.65 -24.63 -28.61
N ALA A 66 21.37 -25.78 -29.24
CA ALA A 66 22.36 -26.84 -29.45
C ALA A 66 23.34 -26.58 -30.61
N VAL A 67 23.02 -25.70 -31.58
CA VAL A 67 23.77 -25.58 -32.84
C VAL A 67 24.58 -24.27 -32.97
N SER A 68 24.35 -23.25 -32.13
CA SER A 68 24.80 -21.88 -32.48
C SER A 68 25.77 -21.17 -31.53
N GLY A 69 26.19 -21.78 -30.41
CA GLY A 69 27.05 -21.05 -29.45
C GLY A 69 26.39 -19.82 -28.82
N LEU A 70 25.06 -19.68 -28.92
CA LEU A 70 24.26 -18.65 -28.23
C LEU A 70 24.07 -18.99 -26.74
N SER A 71 25.15 -19.02 -25.96
CA SER A 71 25.09 -19.10 -24.49
C SER A 71 24.23 -18.00 -23.85
N ASN A 72 23.99 -16.90 -24.58
CA ASN A 72 23.23 -15.72 -24.14
C ASN A 72 21.70 -15.92 -24.12
N LEU A 73 21.18 -17.05 -24.64
CA LEU A 73 19.76 -17.41 -24.57
C LEU A 73 19.37 -18.16 -23.30
N ASN A 74 20.35 -18.72 -22.58
CA ASN A 74 20.10 -19.40 -21.32
C ASN A 74 20.12 -18.35 -20.21
N GLY A 75 18.98 -18.15 -19.54
CA GLY A 75 18.97 -17.45 -18.27
C GLY A 75 19.76 -18.22 -17.22
N PHE A 76 20.23 -17.53 -16.19
CA PHE A 76 20.87 -18.16 -15.04
C PHE A 76 19.86 -18.30 -13.91
N LEU A 77 19.88 -19.43 -13.22
CA LEU A 77 19.25 -19.61 -11.92
C LEU A 77 20.19 -20.49 -11.09
N GLY A 78 20.78 -19.92 -10.05
CA GLY A 78 21.80 -20.64 -9.30
C GLY A 78 22.21 -19.95 -8.01
N GLN A 79 22.73 -20.76 -7.09
CA GLN A 79 23.41 -20.26 -5.91
C GLN A 79 24.66 -19.48 -6.34
N ILE A 80 24.78 -18.24 -5.84
CA ILE A 80 25.97 -17.41 -6.04
C ILE A 80 26.80 -17.30 -4.75
N GLN A 81 26.18 -17.49 -3.58
CA GLN A 81 26.84 -17.42 -2.27
C GLN A 81 26.24 -18.47 -1.33
N ALA A 82 27.08 -19.17 -0.57
CA ALA A 82 26.68 -20.09 0.51
C ALA A 82 26.78 -19.45 1.89
N GLY A 83 25.84 -19.79 2.79
CA GLY A 83 25.69 -19.21 4.13
C GLY A 83 24.51 -18.26 4.22
N ALA A 84 24.36 -17.51 5.31
CA ALA A 84 23.19 -16.65 5.54
C ALA A 84 23.48 -15.17 5.20
N PRO A 85 23.20 -14.68 3.98
CA PRO A 85 23.31 -13.26 3.68
C PRO A 85 22.40 -12.41 4.57
N GLN A 86 22.95 -11.29 5.04
CA GLN A 86 22.24 -10.27 5.82
C GLN A 86 21.56 -9.24 4.91
N ALA A 87 22.18 -8.93 3.77
CA ALA A 87 21.65 -7.97 2.81
C ALA A 87 22.05 -8.35 1.38
N VAL A 88 21.17 -8.04 0.42
CA VAL A 88 21.42 -8.19 -1.02
C VAL A 88 20.97 -6.92 -1.74
N PHE A 89 21.70 -6.53 -2.78
CA PHE A 89 21.36 -5.40 -3.64
C PHE A 89 21.77 -5.67 -5.09
N TRP A 90 21.00 -5.13 -6.04
CA TRP A 90 21.32 -5.22 -7.46
C TRP A 90 21.57 -3.81 -7.99
N TYR A 91 22.85 -3.50 -8.23
CA TYR A 91 23.27 -2.21 -8.74
C TYR A 91 23.27 -2.21 -10.27
N ASP A 92 22.32 -1.47 -10.85
CA ASP A 92 22.28 -1.15 -12.27
C ASP A 92 22.91 0.23 -12.50
N THR A 93 24.18 0.25 -12.89
CA THR A 93 24.92 1.50 -13.16
C THR A 93 24.39 2.24 -14.38
N THR A 94 23.62 1.60 -15.27
CA THR A 94 23.02 2.30 -16.42
C THR A 94 21.93 3.29 -16.01
N ARG A 95 21.49 3.22 -14.75
CA ARG A 95 20.58 4.20 -14.14
C ARG A 95 21.31 5.34 -13.42
N ASP A 96 22.63 5.29 -13.29
CA ASP A 96 23.42 6.40 -12.74
C ASP A 96 23.21 7.68 -13.55
N SER A 97 23.50 8.83 -12.94
CA SER A 97 23.24 10.14 -13.52
C SER A 97 23.95 10.39 -14.86
N ASP A 98 25.04 9.66 -15.16
CA ASP A 98 25.73 9.67 -16.47
C ASP A 98 25.51 8.39 -17.31
N GLY A 99 24.49 7.59 -16.98
CA GLY A 99 24.23 6.30 -17.64
C GLY A 99 25.31 5.24 -17.36
N GLY A 100 26.11 5.42 -16.31
CA GLY A 100 27.20 4.52 -15.94
C GLY A 100 28.48 4.73 -16.75
N ALA A 101 28.62 5.88 -17.41
CA ALA A 101 29.79 6.25 -18.20
C ALA A 101 31.06 6.40 -17.34
N TRP A 102 30.92 6.75 -16.06
CA TRP A 102 32.02 6.83 -15.09
C TRP A 102 32.89 5.57 -15.07
N ARG A 103 32.28 4.38 -15.27
CA ARG A 103 33.01 3.10 -15.29
C ARG A 103 34.08 3.04 -16.38
N LYS A 104 33.85 3.75 -17.49
CA LYS A 104 34.79 3.85 -18.62
C LYS A 104 35.81 4.97 -18.44
N ARG A 105 35.54 5.93 -17.56
CA ARG A 105 36.46 7.00 -17.17
C ARG A 105 37.43 6.60 -16.06
N CYS A 106 37.19 5.49 -15.36
CA CYS A 106 37.99 5.08 -14.21
C CYS A 106 39.06 4.02 -14.53
N THR A 107 39.62 4.00 -15.75
CA THR A 107 40.54 2.93 -16.19
C THR A 107 41.91 2.96 -15.49
N TRP A 108 42.23 4.04 -14.77
CA TRP A 108 43.48 4.24 -14.03
C TRP A 108 43.33 4.12 -12.51
N GLN A 109 42.13 3.84 -12.00
CA GLN A 109 41.93 3.71 -10.56
C GLN A 109 42.61 2.45 -10.02
N SER A 110 42.99 2.43 -8.74
CA SER A 110 43.79 1.32 -8.17
C SER A 110 43.12 -0.03 -8.34
N TRP A 111 41.79 -0.05 -8.21
CA TRP A 111 40.99 -1.24 -8.47
C TRP A 111 40.93 -1.61 -9.96
N ALA A 112 41.02 -0.69 -10.91
CA ALA A 112 40.98 -1.06 -12.33
C ALA A 112 42.27 -1.81 -12.77
N THR A 113 43.38 -1.58 -12.07
CA THR A 113 44.71 -2.12 -12.40
C THR A 113 45.12 -3.36 -11.58
N GLU A 114 44.31 -3.79 -10.62
CA GLU A 114 44.59 -4.94 -9.75
C GLU A 114 44.49 -6.27 -10.53
N ALA A 115 45.41 -7.20 -10.25
CA ALA A 115 45.37 -8.55 -10.83
C ALA A 115 44.30 -9.45 -10.17
N ALA A 116 43.84 -10.47 -10.89
CA ALA A 116 42.89 -11.44 -10.37
C ALA A 116 43.45 -12.23 -9.16
N SER A 117 42.60 -12.51 -8.18
CA SER A 117 42.95 -13.22 -6.94
C SER A 117 41.72 -13.93 -6.35
N SER A 118 41.85 -14.55 -5.17
CA SER A 118 40.70 -15.13 -4.45
C SER A 118 39.67 -14.10 -4.00
N THR A 119 40.04 -12.82 -3.93
CA THR A 119 39.16 -11.69 -3.55
C THR A 119 38.94 -10.70 -4.69
N ARG A 120 39.40 -11.05 -5.90
CA ARG A 120 39.28 -10.21 -7.09
C ARG A 120 39.07 -11.01 -8.38
N GLY A 121 38.01 -10.70 -9.10
CA GLY A 121 37.69 -11.31 -10.39
C GLY A 121 38.62 -10.87 -11.53
N SER A 122 38.53 -11.57 -12.67
CA SER A 122 39.37 -11.33 -13.86
C SER A 122 39.04 -10.04 -14.62
N ARG A 123 37.89 -9.43 -14.36
CA ARG A 123 37.44 -8.20 -15.03
C ARG A 123 37.99 -6.95 -14.33
N ALA A 124 38.72 -6.13 -15.08
CA ALA A 124 39.27 -4.86 -14.63
C ALA A 124 38.20 -3.81 -14.29
N GLY A 125 37.34 -3.47 -15.27
CA GLY A 125 36.32 -2.42 -15.13
C GLY A 125 35.09 -2.85 -14.32
N PHE A 126 34.46 -1.91 -13.61
CA PHE A 126 33.26 -2.16 -12.83
C PHE A 126 32.10 -2.71 -13.72
N PRO A 127 31.35 -3.74 -13.29
CA PRO A 127 30.22 -4.31 -14.02
C PRO A 127 29.10 -3.30 -14.30
N ALA A 128 28.32 -3.45 -15.39
CA ALA A 128 27.16 -2.59 -15.62
C ALA A 128 26.02 -2.99 -14.69
N GLN A 129 25.81 -4.29 -14.56
CA GLN A 129 24.97 -4.97 -13.59
C GLN A 129 25.87 -5.62 -12.54
N ALA A 130 25.73 -5.23 -11.28
CA ALA A 130 26.49 -5.80 -10.17
C ALA A 130 25.55 -6.31 -9.07
N LEU A 131 25.72 -7.57 -8.66
CA LEU A 131 24.99 -8.14 -7.53
C LEU A 131 25.86 -7.99 -6.29
N ILE A 132 25.35 -7.35 -5.25
CA ILE A 132 26.05 -7.15 -3.99
C ILE A 132 25.41 -8.07 -2.96
N VAL A 133 26.21 -8.93 -2.35
CA VAL A 133 25.78 -9.87 -1.31
C VAL A 133 26.63 -9.65 -0.07
N VAL A 134 25.98 -9.40 1.06
CA VAL A 134 26.65 -9.20 2.36
C VAL A 134 26.34 -10.37 3.27
N GLN A 135 27.38 -11.02 3.79
CA GLN A 135 27.29 -12.16 4.70
C GLN A 135 28.34 -12.04 5.80
N GLY A 136 27.89 -11.98 7.06
CA GLY A 136 28.80 -11.76 8.19
C GLY A 136 29.61 -10.48 7.97
N SER A 137 30.92 -10.59 8.09
CA SER A 137 31.85 -9.47 7.85
C SER A 137 32.39 -9.42 6.41
N THR A 138 31.71 -10.04 5.45
CA THR A 138 32.14 -10.08 4.04
C THR A 138 31.09 -9.47 3.14
N MET A 139 31.49 -8.57 2.24
CA MET A 139 30.66 -8.11 1.12
C MET A 139 31.29 -8.55 -0.20
N THR A 140 30.52 -9.27 -1.01
CA THR A 140 30.95 -9.73 -2.33
C THR A 140 30.13 -9.05 -3.42
N ILE A 141 30.82 -8.50 -4.40
CA ILE A 141 30.24 -7.94 -5.61
C ILE A 141 30.43 -8.96 -6.74
N TYR A 142 29.36 -9.36 -7.40
CA TYR A 142 29.35 -10.26 -8.55
C TYR A 142 29.09 -9.48 -9.84
N ASP A 143 29.84 -9.80 -10.88
CA ASP A 143 29.61 -9.31 -12.24
C ASP A 143 28.43 -10.04 -12.88
N ALA A 144 27.35 -9.30 -13.12
CA ALA A 144 26.10 -9.77 -13.66
C ALA A 144 25.88 -9.35 -15.14
N ASP A 145 26.91 -8.82 -15.82
CA ASP A 145 26.84 -8.51 -17.26
C ASP A 145 26.91 -9.79 -18.12
N GLN A 146 27.57 -10.82 -17.59
CA GLN A 146 27.70 -12.13 -18.21
C GLN A 146 26.52 -13.05 -17.89
N ALA A 147 26.41 -14.17 -18.62
CA ALA A 147 25.28 -15.10 -18.47
C ALA A 147 25.25 -15.75 -17.08
N THR A 148 26.41 -16.09 -16.52
CA THR A 148 26.55 -16.63 -15.17
C THR A 148 27.24 -15.58 -14.28
N PRO A 149 26.62 -15.11 -13.19
CA PRO A 149 27.27 -14.19 -12.28
C PRO A 149 28.59 -14.75 -11.75
N ALA A 150 29.67 -13.98 -11.85
CA ALA A 150 30.98 -14.36 -11.33
C ALA A 150 31.47 -13.34 -10.29
N MET A 151 32.18 -13.79 -9.27
CA MET A 151 32.75 -12.88 -8.26
C MET A 151 33.66 -11.84 -8.95
N TRP A 152 33.37 -10.56 -8.72
CA TRP A 152 34.15 -9.43 -9.21
C TRP A 152 35.09 -8.89 -8.14
N MET A 153 34.59 -8.71 -6.91
CA MET A 153 35.39 -8.15 -5.82
C MET A 153 34.84 -8.55 -4.45
N VAL A 154 35.72 -8.91 -3.51
CA VAL A 154 35.38 -9.21 -2.11
C VAL A 154 35.99 -8.16 -1.17
N PHE A 155 35.18 -7.67 -0.23
CA PHE A 155 35.54 -6.76 0.85
C PHE A 155 35.42 -7.45 2.21
N ASN A 156 36.51 -7.47 2.97
CA ASN A 156 36.58 -7.95 4.34
C ASN A 156 36.31 -6.79 5.30
N LEU A 157 35.05 -6.64 5.68
CA LEU A 157 34.51 -5.47 6.37
C LEU A 157 35.07 -5.28 7.79
N GLY A 158 35.53 -6.37 8.42
CA GLY A 158 36.15 -6.32 9.75
C GLY A 158 37.56 -5.70 9.77
N ILE A 159 38.16 -5.44 8.60
CA ILE A 159 39.57 -5.02 8.48
C ILE A 159 39.69 -3.60 7.89
N TYR A 160 38.95 -3.31 6.82
CA TYR A 160 39.20 -2.15 5.96
C TYR A 160 38.44 -0.87 6.35
N LEU A 161 37.37 -1.02 7.14
CA LEU A 161 36.52 0.08 7.57
C LEU A 161 35.93 -0.20 8.96
N HIS A 162 36.70 -0.81 9.88
CA HIS A 162 36.31 -1.04 11.28
C HIS A 162 34.84 -1.48 11.47
N GLY A 163 34.36 -2.44 10.67
CA GLY A 163 32.99 -2.93 10.81
C GLY A 163 32.86 -3.74 12.10
N TYR A 164 32.43 -3.12 13.19
CA TYR A 164 32.22 -3.81 14.46
C TYR A 164 30.90 -4.60 14.49
N GLY A 165 29.96 -4.34 13.56
CA GLY A 165 28.58 -4.86 13.62
C GLY A 165 28.03 -5.58 12.39
N ALA A 166 26.79 -6.04 12.55
CA ALA A 166 26.02 -6.68 11.47
C ALA A 166 25.59 -5.60 10.47
N VAL A 167 25.79 -5.87 9.18
CA VAL A 167 25.36 -4.94 8.12
C VAL A 167 23.84 -4.96 8.06
N THR A 168 23.23 -3.79 8.21
CA THR A 168 21.77 -3.64 8.28
C THR A 168 21.16 -3.29 6.94
N SER A 169 21.88 -2.58 6.07
CA SER A 169 21.44 -2.22 4.73
C SER A 169 22.63 -1.94 3.80
N VAL A 170 22.41 -2.15 2.50
CA VAL A 170 23.35 -1.81 1.42
C VAL A 170 22.58 -1.27 0.21
N THR A 171 23.10 -0.21 -0.39
CA THR A 171 22.57 0.42 -1.61
C THR A 171 23.72 1.04 -2.42
N ALA A 172 23.47 1.42 -3.67
CA ALA A 172 24.48 2.06 -4.51
C ALA A 172 23.88 3.09 -5.46
N ARG A 173 24.65 4.14 -5.75
CA ARG A 173 24.28 5.25 -6.63
C ARG A 173 25.53 5.96 -7.13
N ASP A 174 25.57 6.29 -8.42
CA ASP A 174 26.55 7.20 -9.02
C ASP A 174 28.01 6.86 -8.68
N GLY A 175 28.36 5.58 -8.84
CA GLY A 175 29.69 5.03 -8.59
C GLY A 175 30.05 4.80 -7.12
N CYS A 176 29.11 5.01 -6.21
CA CYS A 176 29.31 4.81 -4.78
C CYS A 176 28.45 3.64 -4.26
N VAL A 177 29.04 2.81 -3.39
CA VAL A 177 28.32 1.82 -2.57
C VAL A 177 28.22 2.35 -1.15
N TYR A 178 27.02 2.30 -0.59
CA TYR A 178 26.69 2.74 0.75
C TYR A 178 26.22 1.56 1.58
N ARG A 179 26.71 1.45 2.80
CA ARG A 179 26.24 0.45 3.77
C ARG A 179 26.08 1.06 5.15
N SER A 180 25.19 0.49 5.94
CA SER A 180 25.03 0.80 7.36
C SER A 180 25.26 -0.44 8.22
N ASP A 181 25.69 -0.25 9.46
CA ASP A 181 25.80 -1.31 10.45
C ASP A 181 25.26 -0.91 11.83
N ASN A 182 24.95 -1.93 12.63
CA ASN A 182 24.49 -1.79 14.00
C ASN A 182 24.94 -3.00 14.84
N THR A 183 25.63 -2.77 15.95
CA THR A 183 26.05 -3.80 16.93
C THR A 183 25.12 -3.91 18.14
N GLY A 184 24.14 -3.03 18.26
CA GLY A 184 23.36 -2.80 19.48
C GLY A 184 24.00 -1.81 20.45
N THR A 185 25.28 -1.46 20.29
CA THR A 185 25.98 -0.43 21.09
C THR A 185 26.69 0.63 20.26
N ASP A 186 26.97 0.34 19.00
CA ASP A 186 27.67 1.21 18.06
C ASP A 186 27.32 0.87 16.59
N GLY A 187 27.80 1.69 15.64
CA GLY A 187 27.63 1.51 14.21
C GLY A 187 27.99 2.78 13.44
N ASP A 188 27.88 2.76 12.12
CA ASP A 188 28.20 3.87 11.23
C ASP A 188 27.49 3.72 9.87
N VAL A 189 27.61 4.77 9.05
CA VAL A 189 27.37 4.67 7.61
C VAL A 189 28.69 4.77 6.86
N TYR A 190 28.93 3.84 5.95
CA TYR A 190 30.15 3.75 5.15
C TYR A 190 29.87 4.05 3.69
N THR A 191 30.80 4.77 3.05
CA THR A 191 30.79 5.02 1.61
C THR A 191 32.05 4.46 0.97
N LEU A 192 31.86 3.72 -0.12
CA LEU A 192 32.91 3.25 -1.01
C LEU A 192 32.74 3.96 -2.35
N ASP A 193 33.66 4.85 -2.70
CA ASP A 193 33.60 5.65 -3.92
C ASP A 193 34.59 5.08 -4.95
N PHE A 194 34.06 4.37 -5.95
CA PHE A 194 34.88 3.77 -7.00
C PHE A 194 35.43 4.82 -7.98
N ILE A 195 34.82 6.01 -8.06
CA ILE A 195 35.26 7.05 -8.98
C ILE A 195 36.43 7.83 -8.40
N ARG A 196 36.39 8.15 -7.10
CA ARG A 196 37.49 8.79 -6.39
C ARG A 196 38.55 7.81 -5.92
N ASP A 197 38.27 6.51 -6.00
CA ASP A 197 39.10 5.45 -5.44
C ASP A 197 39.39 5.70 -3.96
N ASP A 198 38.30 5.86 -3.21
CA ASP A 198 38.31 6.35 -1.84
C ASP A 198 37.22 5.67 -1.01
N SER A 199 37.39 5.71 0.31
CA SER A 199 36.42 5.18 1.28
C SER A 199 36.43 6.00 2.56
N TRP A 200 35.28 6.11 3.21
CA TRP A 200 35.15 6.78 4.51
C TRP A 200 33.92 6.28 5.27
N GLY A 201 33.90 6.54 6.57
CA GLY A 201 32.76 6.34 7.45
C GLY A 201 32.27 7.66 8.05
N VAL A 202 31.01 7.68 8.46
CA VAL A 202 30.41 8.79 9.20
C VAL A 202 29.81 8.23 10.49
N HIS A 203 30.34 8.75 11.60
CA HIS A 203 29.96 8.41 12.95
C HIS A 203 29.05 9.50 13.55
N SER A 204 28.52 9.25 14.75
CA SER A 204 27.69 10.20 15.49
C SER A 204 28.40 11.50 15.92
N ALA A 205 29.73 11.49 15.96
CA ALA A 205 30.52 12.62 16.44
C ALA A 205 31.50 13.17 15.40
N TYR A 206 31.81 12.42 14.34
CA TYR A 206 32.82 12.81 13.37
C TYR A 206 32.68 12.01 12.06
N LYS A 207 33.28 12.54 11.01
CA LYS A 207 33.64 11.74 9.82
C LYS A 207 34.98 11.07 10.10
N PHE A 208 35.21 9.86 9.60
CA PHE A 208 36.52 9.22 9.68
C PHE A 208 36.90 8.59 8.36
N ARG A 209 38.21 8.47 8.16
CA ARG A 209 38.78 7.89 6.94
C ARG A 209 39.83 6.85 7.35
N PRO A 210 39.83 5.65 6.74
CA PRO A 210 40.88 4.67 6.97
C PRO A 210 42.23 5.19 6.45
N SER A 211 43.32 4.72 7.07
CA SER A 211 44.70 5.10 6.75
C SER A 211 45.10 4.70 5.33
N ASN A 212 44.50 3.63 4.80
CA ASN A 212 44.67 3.15 3.44
C ASN A 212 43.30 3.15 2.73
N PRO A 213 42.80 4.31 2.26
CA PRO A 213 41.41 4.43 1.86
C PRO A 213 41.10 4.00 0.42
N ARG A 214 42.13 3.62 -0.35
CA ARG A 214 41.99 3.18 -1.75
C ARG A 214 41.34 1.82 -1.84
N ILE A 215 40.53 1.58 -2.87
CA ILE A 215 39.73 0.35 -3.00
C ILE A 215 40.61 -0.91 -3.17
N VAL A 216 41.83 -0.78 -3.69
CA VAL A 216 42.79 -1.90 -3.72
C VAL A 216 43.16 -2.40 -2.32
N ASP A 217 43.16 -1.53 -1.31
CA ASP A 217 43.53 -1.85 0.07
C ASP A 217 42.37 -2.46 0.88
N ARG A 218 41.25 -2.80 0.22
CA ARG A 218 39.98 -3.24 0.83
C ARG A 218 40.02 -4.43 1.78
N ASN A 219 41.12 -5.15 1.80
CA ASN A 219 41.35 -6.33 2.63
C ASN A 219 42.65 -6.22 3.46
N SER A 220 43.26 -5.04 3.46
CA SER A 220 44.45 -4.70 4.23
C SER A 220 44.07 -4.03 5.53
N ALA A 221 44.79 -4.33 6.61
CA ALA A 221 44.60 -3.68 7.90
C ALA A 221 44.74 -2.15 7.76
N ALA A 222 43.76 -1.42 8.26
CA ALA A 222 43.75 0.03 8.31
C ALA A 222 43.48 0.51 9.73
N THR A 223 44.01 1.67 10.08
CA THR A 223 43.57 2.44 11.26
C THR A 223 42.70 3.60 10.80
N SER A 224 41.80 4.08 11.64
CA SER A 224 40.91 5.20 11.28
C SER A 224 41.30 6.46 12.04
N ALA A 225 41.28 7.61 11.35
CA ALA A 225 41.47 8.92 11.96
C ALA A 225 40.19 9.74 11.87
N ALA A 226 39.78 10.34 12.99
CA ALA A 226 38.66 11.28 13.02
C ALA A 226 39.01 12.57 12.26
N GLN A 227 38.05 13.09 11.52
CA GLN A 227 38.15 14.29 10.70
C GLN A 227 36.94 15.19 10.96
N ILE A 228 37.15 16.50 10.78
CA ILE A 228 36.05 17.46 10.74
C ILE A 228 35.20 17.14 9.50
N GLY A 229 33.91 16.93 9.70
CA GLY A 229 32.99 16.53 8.63
C GLY A 229 31.58 16.33 9.16
N PRO A 230 30.65 15.83 8.31
CA PRO A 230 29.31 15.49 8.74
C PRO A 230 29.36 14.49 9.90
N ALA A 231 28.40 14.63 10.82
CA ALA A 231 28.17 13.69 11.92
C ALA A 231 26.67 13.37 11.97
N ILE A 232 26.33 12.09 12.08
CA ILE A 232 24.94 11.63 12.15
C ILE A 232 24.40 11.73 13.59
N GLY A 233 23.08 11.66 13.77
CA GLY A 233 22.43 11.86 15.06
C GLY A 233 22.63 10.72 16.07
N ALA A 234 22.99 9.53 15.60
CA ALA A 234 23.41 8.39 16.42
C ALA A 234 24.26 7.42 15.58
N SER A 235 25.13 6.65 16.21
CA SER A 235 26.06 5.76 15.52
C SER A 235 25.37 4.45 15.08
N GLN A 236 24.48 3.89 15.89
CA GLN A 236 23.72 2.69 15.56
C GLN A 236 22.77 2.90 14.36
N CYS A 237 23.14 2.39 13.18
CA CYS A 237 22.44 2.63 11.92
C CYS A 237 21.63 1.41 11.46
N ASN A 238 20.30 1.57 11.35
CA ASN A 238 19.38 0.49 10.99
C ASN A 238 19.11 0.38 9.49
N SER A 239 19.24 1.48 8.74
CA SER A 239 18.99 1.50 7.30
C SER A 239 19.65 2.70 6.64
N VAL A 240 20.12 2.52 5.40
CA VAL A 240 20.60 3.60 4.53
C VAL A 240 19.82 3.62 3.23
N ALA A 241 19.45 4.81 2.78
CA ALA A 241 18.83 5.07 1.47
C ALA A 241 19.50 6.28 0.82
N VAL A 242 19.60 6.30 -0.51
CA VAL A 242 20.35 7.32 -1.26
C VAL A 242 19.55 7.77 -2.47
N THR A 243 19.54 9.06 -2.73
CA THR A 243 18.94 9.65 -3.94
C THR A 243 19.78 10.82 -4.44
N VAL A 244 19.66 11.13 -5.72
CA VAL A 244 20.09 12.42 -6.26
C VAL A 244 18.87 13.32 -6.29
N VAL A 245 18.81 14.29 -5.39
CA VAL A 245 17.72 15.25 -5.39
C VAL A 245 17.78 16.12 -6.65
N PRO A 246 16.64 16.49 -7.24
CA PRO A 246 16.63 17.34 -8.43
C PRO A 246 17.40 18.66 -8.19
N GLY A 247 18.26 19.03 -9.16
CA GLY A 247 19.10 20.23 -9.06
C GLY A 247 20.32 20.12 -8.14
N ALA A 248 20.66 18.92 -7.64
CA ALA A 248 21.83 18.71 -6.79
C ALA A 248 23.13 19.33 -7.37
N PRO A 249 24.04 19.86 -6.53
CA PRO A 249 25.31 20.39 -6.99
C PRO A 249 26.13 19.32 -7.70
N ILE A 250 26.82 19.71 -8.77
CA ILE A 250 27.69 18.79 -9.51
C ILE A 250 29.03 18.73 -8.77
N ASP A 251 29.50 17.53 -8.50
CA ASP A 251 30.85 17.30 -8.04
C ASP A 251 31.82 17.54 -9.20
N ARG A 252 32.63 18.60 -9.04
CA ARG A 252 33.58 19.04 -10.07
C ARG A 252 34.67 18.00 -10.36
N THR A 253 34.94 17.08 -9.43
CA THR A 253 35.98 16.07 -9.61
C THR A 253 35.53 14.92 -10.52
N ASN A 254 34.26 14.51 -10.43
CA ASN A 254 33.74 13.36 -11.19
C ASN A 254 32.68 13.73 -12.23
N GLY A 255 32.18 14.97 -12.24
CA GLY A 255 31.15 15.44 -13.16
C GLY A 255 29.75 14.90 -12.89
N LEU A 256 29.53 14.24 -11.75
CA LEU A 256 28.23 13.69 -11.35
C LEU A 256 27.54 14.58 -10.30
N PRO A 257 26.21 14.57 -10.24
CA PRO A 257 25.49 15.15 -9.10
C PRO A 257 25.91 14.48 -7.79
N LYS A 258 26.10 15.28 -6.74
CA LYS A 258 26.35 14.75 -5.39
C LYS A 258 25.06 14.15 -4.81
N PRO A 259 25.07 12.88 -4.34
CA PRO A 259 23.89 12.28 -3.73
C PRO A 259 23.57 12.84 -2.34
N THR A 260 22.29 12.78 -1.97
CA THR A 260 21.79 12.92 -0.60
C THR A 260 21.70 11.54 0.03
N VAL A 261 22.31 11.37 1.21
CA VAL A 261 22.33 10.11 1.95
C VAL A 261 21.43 10.21 3.16
N VAL A 262 20.54 9.25 3.34
CA VAL A 262 19.56 9.20 4.42
C VAL A 262 19.81 7.96 5.27
N VAL A 263 19.92 8.15 6.57
CA VAL A 263 20.30 7.11 7.52
C VAL A 263 19.27 7.04 8.64
N ALA A 264 18.59 5.91 8.79
CA ALA A 264 17.76 5.63 9.95
C ALA A 264 18.65 5.14 11.10
N THR A 265 18.57 5.78 12.26
CA THR A 265 19.37 5.48 13.44
C THR A 265 18.47 5.24 14.65
N THR A 266 19.07 4.83 15.77
CA THR A 266 18.38 4.65 17.06
C THR A 266 17.91 5.95 17.72
N ALA A 267 18.34 7.13 17.23
CA ALA A 267 17.88 8.43 17.74
C ALA A 267 17.02 9.24 16.74
N GLY A 268 16.82 8.71 15.52
CA GLY A 268 16.06 9.42 14.50
C GLY A 268 16.49 9.09 13.09
N ILE A 269 16.41 10.08 12.20
CA ILE A 269 16.95 10.01 10.85
C ILE A 269 17.98 11.12 10.69
N SER A 270 19.09 10.81 10.05
CA SER A 270 20.07 11.80 9.60
C SER A 270 20.10 11.86 8.09
N VAL A 271 20.03 13.07 7.54
CA VAL A 271 20.10 13.36 6.11
C VAL A 271 21.38 14.14 5.86
N ILE A 272 22.33 13.51 5.19
CA ILE A 272 23.59 14.12 4.77
C ILE A 272 23.37 14.69 3.36
N HIS A 273 23.38 16.02 3.27
CA HIS A 273 23.19 16.74 2.01
C HIS A 273 24.50 16.88 1.24
N PRO A 274 24.44 17.15 -0.09
CA PRO A 274 25.59 17.44 -0.94
C PRO A 274 26.57 18.52 -0.44
N SER A 275 26.07 19.46 0.36
CA SER A 275 26.85 20.53 0.97
C SER A 275 27.72 20.04 2.15
N GLY A 276 27.50 18.82 2.65
CA GLY A 276 28.07 18.31 3.89
C GLY A 276 27.23 18.64 5.13
N GLN A 277 26.18 19.45 4.99
CA GLN A 277 25.22 19.71 6.07
C GLN A 277 24.47 18.43 6.42
N VAL A 278 24.28 18.18 7.73
CA VAL A 278 23.43 17.10 8.23
C VAL A 278 22.16 17.69 8.84
N ALA A 279 21.00 17.26 8.34
CA ALA A 279 19.69 17.56 8.90
C ALA A 279 19.14 16.33 9.62
N ASN A 280 18.65 16.50 10.84
CA ASN A 280 18.14 15.39 11.64
C ASN A 280 16.63 15.49 11.84
N ILE A 281 15.95 14.35 11.74
CA ILE A 281 14.59 14.19 12.29
C ILE A 281 14.73 13.49 13.63
N THR A 282 14.46 14.22 14.72
CA THR A 282 14.58 13.64 16.07
C THR A 282 13.35 12.82 16.44
N ALA A 283 13.55 11.55 16.79
CA ALA A 283 12.55 10.68 17.35
C ALA A 283 13.18 9.90 18.50
N GLY A 284 12.71 10.08 19.74
CA GLY A 284 13.37 9.55 20.96
C GLY A 284 13.53 8.03 21.02
N SER A 285 12.90 7.29 20.12
CA SER A 285 13.03 5.83 19.99
C SER A 285 13.69 5.37 18.68
N GLY A 286 14.05 6.29 17.79
CA GLY A 286 14.65 5.96 16.49
C GLY A 286 13.72 5.29 15.48
N TYR A 287 14.31 4.89 14.35
CA TYR A 287 13.61 4.25 13.23
C TYR A 287 14.27 2.92 12.84
N LEU A 288 13.45 1.92 12.46
CA LEU A 288 13.91 0.59 12.03
C LEU A 288 14.36 0.56 10.56
N ALA A 289 13.72 1.36 9.72
CA ALA A 289 14.01 1.42 8.29
C ALA A 289 13.62 2.79 7.73
N CYS A 290 14.26 3.17 6.64
CA CYS A 290 13.92 4.36 5.85
C CYS A 290 13.93 4.04 4.35
N ALA A 291 13.15 4.79 3.58
CA ALA A 291 13.16 4.77 2.12
C ALA A 291 12.97 6.17 1.55
N ILE A 292 13.56 6.39 0.37
CA ILE A 292 13.23 7.55 -0.47
C ILE A 292 11.98 7.19 -1.27
N ILE A 293 10.95 8.03 -1.17
CA ILE A 293 9.71 7.97 -1.94
C ILE A 293 9.78 9.07 -2.99
N ASP A 294 9.36 8.80 -4.23
CA ASP A 294 9.33 9.75 -5.36
C ASP A 294 10.60 10.59 -5.65
N GLY A 295 11.73 10.21 -5.05
CA GLY A 295 13.00 10.92 -5.15
C GLY A 295 13.13 12.16 -4.26
N GLN A 296 12.06 12.64 -3.62
CA GLN A 296 12.05 13.91 -2.87
C GLN A 296 11.45 13.81 -1.47
N ARG A 297 10.75 12.72 -1.15
CA ARG A 297 10.16 12.47 0.17
C ARG A 297 10.79 11.26 0.85
N LEU A 298 10.55 11.17 2.15
CA LEU A 298 11.01 10.10 3.02
C LEU A 298 9.83 9.37 3.64
N ALA A 299 10.01 8.06 3.79
CA ALA A 299 9.18 7.21 4.62
C ALA A 299 10.06 6.48 5.61
N ALA A 300 9.61 6.35 6.86
CA ALA A 300 10.36 5.63 7.88
C ALA A 300 9.47 4.95 8.92
N ILE A 301 9.95 3.85 9.48
CA ILE A 301 9.18 3.03 10.44
C ILE A 301 9.69 3.27 11.85
N LEU A 302 8.80 3.71 12.73
CA LEU A 302 9.13 4.02 14.11
C LEU A 302 9.53 2.74 14.87
N ALA A 303 10.64 2.76 15.60
CA ALA A 303 11.11 1.55 16.28
C ALA A 303 10.32 1.21 17.56
N ALA A 304 9.90 2.20 18.35
CA ALA A 304 9.07 1.95 19.53
C ALA A 304 7.67 1.42 19.22
N ASN A 305 7.17 1.70 18.01
CA ASN A 305 5.91 1.15 17.53
C ASN A 305 5.98 0.97 16.01
N SER A 306 6.39 -0.23 15.61
CA SER A 306 6.56 -0.60 14.20
C SER A 306 5.25 -0.68 13.42
N THR A 307 4.09 -0.41 14.04
CA THR A 307 2.82 -0.21 13.30
C THR A 307 2.69 1.20 12.73
N ILE A 308 3.61 2.13 13.03
CA ILE A 308 3.59 3.50 12.54
C ILE A 308 4.63 3.70 11.45
N VAL A 309 4.20 4.31 10.35
CA VAL A 309 5.09 4.82 9.31
C VAL A 309 4.97 6.34 9.26
N ASP A 310 6.07 7.02 9.46
CA ASP A 310 6.15 8.48 9.35
C ASP A 310 6.60 8.85 7.93
N TYR A 311 5.96 9.88 7.37
CA TYR A 311 6.24 10.36 6.03
C TYR A 311 6.37 11.88 6.01
N GLY A 312 7.32 12.36 5.22
CA GLY A 312 7.49 13.79 5.02
C GLY A 312 8.53 14.13 3.96
N PRO A 313 8.72 15.42 3.66
CA PRO A 313 9.77 15.85 2.76
C PRO A 313 11.16 15.54 3.36
N ILE A 314 12.16 15.38 2.49
CA ILE A 314 13.56 15.34 2.91
C ILE A 314 13.87 16.65 3.67
N PRO A 315 14.23 16.62 4.97
CA PRO A 315 14.50 17.82 5.73
C PRO A 315 15.82 18.46 5.30
N TYR A 316 15.85 19.78 5.34
CA TYR A 316 17.04 20.59 5.11
C TYR A 316 17.50 21.32 6.39
N ALA A 317 16.82 21.11 7.50
CA ALA A 317 17.19 21.57 8.83
C ALA A 317 16.74 20.53 9.85
N ASN A 318 17.21 20.64 11.09
CA ASN A 318 16.73 19.76 12.15
C ASN A 318 15.23 19.98 12.37
N VAL A 319 14.46 18.90 12.38
CA VAL A 319 13.01 18.93 12.59
C VAL A 319 12.60 17.91 13.64
N ALA A 320 11.52 18.20 14.35
CA ALA A 320 10.87 17.22 15.20
C ALA A 320 10.03 16.26 14.37
N ARG A 321 9.88 15.02 14.84
CA ARG A 321 8.95 14.03 14.26
C ARG A 321 7.52 14.58 14.03
N SER A 322 7.06 15.51 14.87
CA SER A 322 5.73 16.13 14.73
C SER A 322 5.53 16.95 13.45
N ALA A 323 6.61 17.27 12.73
CA ALA A 323 6.53 17.91 11.41
C ALA A 323 6.18 16.93 10.28
N TRP A 324 6.19 15.62 10.55
CA TRP A 324 5.87 14.58 9.58
C TRP A 324 4.48 14.01 9.80
N LEU A 325 3.88 13.57 8.70
CA LEU A 325 2.62 12.84 8.70
C LEU A 325 2.83 11.44 9.24
N GLN A 326 1.81 10.87 9.85
CA GLN A 326 1.87 9.54 10.45
C GLN A 326 0.77 8.67 9.85
N TYR A 327 1.13 7.50 9.35
CA TYR A 327 0.18 6.44 9.02
C TYR A 327 0.25 5.37 10.11
N SER A 328 -0.78 5.30 10.94
CA SER A 328 -0.91 4.35 12.05
C SER A 328 -1.98 3.29 11.80
N ALA A 329 -1.93 2.21 12.58
CA ALA A 329 -3.07 1.30 12.71
C ALA A 329 -4.05 1.81 13.79
N GLY A 330 -5.36 1.63 13.59
CA GLY A 330 -6.40 2.10 14.51
C GLY A 330 -6.53 3.64 14.59
N THR A 331 -7.55 4.11 15.34
CA THR A 331 -8.13 5.46 15.34
C THR A 331 -7.16 6.63 15.09
N PRO A 332 -7.52 7.62 14.25
CA PRO A 332 -6.67 8.77 14.01
C PRO A 332 -6.68 9.66 15.26
N SER A 333 -5.60 9.62 16.04
CA SER A 333 -5.31 10.71 16.96
C SER A 333 -4.71 11.86 16.15
N GLY A 334 -5.57 12.62 15.46
CA GLY A 334 -5.20 13.77 14.63
C GLY A 334 -5.42 13.52 13.13
N GLY A 335 -6.17 14.40 12.48
CA GLY A 335 -6.56 14.28 11.07
C GLY A 335 -5.34 14.18 10.14
N GLY A 336 -5.32 13.15 9.28
CA GLY A 336 -4.25 12.97 8.29
C GLY A 336 -3.95 11.52 7.87
N ALA A 337 -4.34 10.52 8.66
CA ALA A 337 -3.87 9.14 8.48
C ALA A 337 -4.85 8.22 7.73
N ILE A 338 -4.36 7.43 6.77
CA ILE A 338 -5.10 6.26 6.27
C ILE A 338 -5.14 5.19 7.36
N GLN A 339 -6.33 4.73 7.70
CA GLN A 339 -6.56 3.80 8.79
C GLN A 339 -6.20 2.36 8.39
N ARG A 340 -5.39 1.67 9.20
CA ARG A 340 -5.06 0.25 9.02
C ARG A 340 -5.62 -0.63 10.14
N PRO A 341 -6.04 -1.88 9.87
CA PRO A 341 -6.57 -2.81 10.88
C PRO A 341 -5.49 -3.45 11.78
N GLU A 342 -4.23 -3.00 11.69
CA GLU A 342 -3.09 -3.81 12.15
C GLU A 342 -2.75 -3.71 13.64
N THR A 343 -2.14 -4.77 14.15
CA THR A 343 -1.47 -4.85 15.46
C THR A 343 -0.06 -5.45 15.35
N THR A 344 0.34 -5.90 14.15
CA THR A 344 1.65 -6.52 13.87
C THR A 344 2.64 -5.54 13.25
N GLY A 345 3.92 -5.71 13.58
CA GLY A 345 4.98 -4.79 13.18
C GLY A 345 5.29 -4.76 11.68
N ILE A 346 5.54 -3.56 11.16
CA ILE A 346 6.04 -3.32 9.81
C ILE A 346 7.56 -3.46 9.84
N GLY A 347 8.10 -4.25 8.93
CA GLY A 347 9.53 -4.50 8.86
C GLY A 347 10.28 -3.51 7.97
N GLY A 348 9.62 -2.84 7.02
CA GLY A 348 10.25 -2.03 5.96
C GLY A 348 9.25 -1.34 5.03
N VAL A 349 9.73 -0.33 4.32
CA VAL A 349 8.95 0.52 3.42
C VAL A 349 9.70 0.70 2.10
N ILE A 350 8.95 0.73 1.00
CA ILE A 350 9.41 1.14 -0.33
C ILE A 350 8.34 2.02 -0.97
N ASP A 351 8.62 2.64 -2.11
CA ASP A 351 7.61 3.36 -2.88
C ASP A 351 6.45 2.43 -3.30
N GLY A 352 5.24 2.79 -2.88
CA GLY A 352 4.00 2.06 -3.15
C GLY A 352 3.82 0.72 -2.43
N GLY A 353 4.69 0.34 -1.48
CA GLY A 353 4.57 -0.91 -0.71
C GLY A 353 5.14 -0.90 0.71
N LEU A 354 4.51 -1.66 1.61
CA LEU A 354 5.00 -1.90 2.98
C LEU A 354 5.12 -3.40 3.25
N ARG A 355 6.22 -3.82 3.87
CA ARG A 355 6.39 -5.19 4.36
C ARG A 355 5.88 -5.29 5.79
N ASN A 356 4.84 -6.11 6.03
CA ASN A 356 4.32 -6.40 7.36
C ASN A 356 4.49 -7.89 7.67
N LEU A 357 4.65 -8.24 8.96
CA LEU A 357 4.73 -9.62 9.41
C LEU A 357 3.40 -10.40 9.29
N GLY A 358 2.29 -9.72 9.00
CA GLY A 358 0.97 -10.34 8.79
C GLY A 358 0.33 -10.09 7.42
N ALA A 359 0.92 -9.25 6.56
CA ALA A 359 0.38 -8.90 5.24
C ALA A 359 1.40 -8.20 4.33
N LEU A 360 1.09 -8.11 3.04
CA LEU A 360 1.65 -7.12 2.12
C LEU A 360 0.66 -5.97 1.99
N TRP A 361 1.14 -4.73 2.16
CA TRP A 361 0.36 -3.55 1.84
C TRP A 361 0.84 -2.92 0.57
N ARG A 362 -0.12 -2.58 -0.29
CA ARG A 362 0.07 -1.60 -1.35
C ARG A 362 -0.53 -0.29 -0.87
N TYR A 363 0.16 0.81 -1.17
CA TYR A 363 -0.38 2.14 -0.92
C TYR A 363 -0.22 2.99 -2.17
N HIS A 364 -1.11 3.98 -2.28
CA HIS A 364 -1.03 5.04 -3.25
C HIS A 364 -1.32 6.32 -2.50
N GLU A 365 -0.28 7.10 -2.23
CA GLU A 365 -0.47 8.34 -1.50
C GLU A 365 -1.15 9.39 -2.37
N ASP A 366 -1.75 10.36 -1.69
CA ASP A 366 -2.01 11.66 -2.27
C ASP A 366 -1.07 12.65 -1.57
N PRO A 367 0.00 13.12 -2.23
CA PRO A 367 0.99 13.99 -1.58
C PRO A 367 0.41 15.36 -1.18
N VAL A 368 -0.71 15.77 -1.78
CA VAL A 368 -1.38 17.05 -1.54
C VAL A 368 -2.40 16.92 -0.41
N ASN A 369 -3.09 15.77 -0.34
CA ASN A 369 -4.05 15.44 0.70
C ASN A 369 -3.83 14.00 1.21
N PRO A 370 -2.85 13.77 2.10
CA PRO A 370 -2.49 12.43 2.59
C PRO A 370 -3.67 11.62 3.14
N ALA A 371 -4.64 12.29 3.77
CA ALA A 371 -5.86 11.68 4.29
C ALA A 371 -6.76 11.05 3.20
N ALA A 372 -6.58 11.43 1.94
CA ALA A 372 -7.30 10.90 0.80
C ALA A 372 -6.55 9.78 0.06
N GLY A 373 -5.34 9.37 0.50
CA GLY A 373 -4.61 8.27 -0.13
C GLY A 373 -5.39 6.94 -0.10
N MET A 374 -4.90 5.97 -0.87
CA MET A 374 -5.51 4.64 -1.00
C MET A 374 -4.57 3.55 -0.51
N LEU A 375 -5.11 2.47 0.04
CA LEU A 375 -4.32 1.29 0.39
C LEU A 375 -5.03 -0.01 0.04
N ALA A 376 -4.27 -1.09 -0.17
CA ALA A 376 -4.79 -2.44 -0.34
C ALA A 376 -4.01 -3.40 0.55
N MET A 377 -4.73 -4.22 1.32
CA MET A 377 -4.16 -5.29 2.13
C MET A 377 -4.23 -6.60 1.37
N ILE A 378 -3.09 -7.30 1.30
CA ILE A 378 -2.96 -8.58 0.63
C ILE A 378 -2.38 -9.58 1.64
N THR A 379 -3.13 -10.62 1.98
CA THR A 379 -2.77 -11.59 3.03
C THR A 379 -2.43 -12.97 2.48
N ALA A 380 -1.95 -13.87 3.33
CA ALA A 380 -1.81 -15.30 3.06
C ALA A 380 -2.79 -16.10 3.92
N SER A 381 -2.96 -17.40 3.63
CA SER A 381 -3.92 -18.26 4.32
C SER A 381 -3.57 -18.54 5.78
N GLY A 382 -2.29 -18.48 6.16
CA GLY A 382 -1.82 -18.67 7.54
C GLY A 382 -1.57 -17.38 8.32
N GLY A 383 -2.02 -16.23 7.81
CA GLY A 383 -1.81 -14.92 8.47
C GLY A 383 -2.76 -14.67 9.66
N PRO A 384 -2.40 -13.77 10.60
CA PRO A 384 -3.24 -13.43 11.76
C PRO A 384 -4.59 -12.79 11.36
N TYR A 385 -4.65 -12.22 10.16
CA TYR A 385 -5.85 -11.60 9.59
C TYR A 385 -6.73 -12.57 8.80
N ALA A 386 -6.34 -13.84 8.67
CA ALA A 386 -6.98 -14.83 7.80
C ALA A 386 -8.29 -15.41 8.38
N GLY A 387 -8.94 -14.75 9.34
CA GLY A 387 -10.33 -15.05 9.67
C GLY A 387 -11.21 -14.92 8.43
N GLY A 388 -11.85 -16.02 8.04
CA GLY A 388 -12.56 -16.14 6.76
C GLY A 388 -11.68 -16.41 5.53
N GLY A 389 -10.41 -16.80 5.71
CA GLY A 389 -9.43 -17.12 4.67
C GLY A 389 -8.53 -15.95 4.27
N ALA A 390 -7.56 -16.22 3.37
CA ALA A 390 -6.73 -15.19 2.72
C ALA A 390 -7.61 -14.23 1.91
N PHE A 391 -7.13 -13.01 1.67
CA PHE A 391 -7.93 -12.01 0.96
C PHE A 391 -7.09 -10.86 0.41
N ASN A 392 -7.71 -10.11 -0.49
CA ASN A 392 -7.21 -8.84 -1.01
C ASN A 392 -8.34 -7.82 -0.94
N THR A 393 -8.16 -6.73 -0.20
CA THR A 393 -9.23 -5.73 -0.02
C THR A 393 -9.54 -4.92 -1.27
N GLY A 394 -8.68 -4.99 -2.29
CA GLY A 394 -8.54 -3.93 -3.28
C GLY A 394 -8.27 -2.58 -2.62
N TRP A 395 -8.46 -1.49 -3.35
CA TRP A 395 -8.16 -0.15 -2.88
C TRP A 395 -9.22 0.39 -1.92
N MET A 396 -8.85 0.54 -0.66
CA MET A 396 -9.58 1.27 0.37
C MET A 396 -9.09 2.72 0.37
N VAL A 397 -9.99 3.67 0.15
CA VAL A 397 -9.69 5.10 0.06
C VAL A 397 -9.87 5.74 1.44
N GLY A 398 -8.91 6.56 1.87
CA GLY A 398 -9.01 7.40 3.06
C GLY A 398 -9.52 6.66 4.31
N ASP A 399 -10.52 7.24 4.99
CA ASP A 399 -11.14 6.65 6.18
C ASP A 399 -12.19 5.60 5.80
N CYS A 400 -11.70 4.45 5.36
CA CYS A 400 -12.51 3.28 5.05
C CYS A 400 -13.20 2.74 6.31
N ARG A 401 -14.53 2.67 6.27
CA ARG A 401 -15.42 2.26 7.38
C ARG A 401 -15.94 0.83 7.24
N LEU A 402 -15.82 0.23 6.05
CA LEU A 402 -16.18 -1.15 5.76
C LEU A 402 -15.40 -1.64 4.53
N ALA A 403 -14.87 -2.86 4.58
CA ALA A 403 -14.30 -3.55 3.43
C ALA A 403 -14.59 -5.06 3.48
N LEU A 404 -15.38 -5.58 2.54
CA LEU A 404 -15.68 -7.00 2.41
C LEU A 404 -14.92 -7.60 1.24
N SER A 405 -14.09 -8.60 1.56
CA SER A 405 -13.35 -9.39 0.58
C SER A 405 -13.07 -10.79 1.11
N SER A 406 -13.08 -11.78 0.22
CA SER A 406 -12.82 -13.17 0.54
C SER A 406 -12.20 -13.89 -0.66
N THR A 407 -11.49 -14.98 -0.38
CA THR A 407 -11.13 -16.01 -1.36
C THR A 407 -11.86 -17.33 -1.09
N SER A 408 -12.68 -17.39 -0.04
CA SER A 408 -13.43 -18.59 0.31
C SER A 408 -14.55 -18.83 -0.69
N THR A 409 -14.72 -20.08 -1.11
CA THR A 409 -15.86 -20.56 -1.92
C THR A 409 -16.85 -21.36 -1.08
N ALA A 410 -16.63 -21.47 0.24
CA ALA A 410 -17.57 -22.13 1.12
C ALA A 410 -18.84 -21.25 1.25
N SER A 411 -20.01 -21.86 1.05
CA SER A 411 -21.27 -21.18 1.35
C SER A 411 -21.32 -20.81 2.83
N VAL A 412 -21.97 -19.69 3.12
CA VAL A 412 -21.99 -19.09 4.47
C VAL A 412 -23.38 -19.24 5.02
N VAL A 413 -23.51 -19.99 6.12
CA VAL A 413 -24.78 -20.32 6.76
C VAL A 413 -24.84 -19.60 8.09
N ALA A 414 -25.92 -18.85 8.34
CA ALA A 414 -26.14 -18.15 9.59
C ALA A 414 -26.04 -19.11 10.79
N SER A 415 -25.33 -18.69 11.84
CA SER A 415 -25.19 -19.48 13.07
C SER A 415 -26.43 -19.51 13.96
N GLY A 416 -27.43 -18.66 13.67
CA GLY A 416 -28.39 -18.26 14.69
C GLY A 416 -27.74 -17.43 15.80
N GLU A 417 -28.44 -17.26 16.92
CA GLU A 417 -27.92 -16.60 18.12
C GLU A 417 -27.09 -17.60 18.95
N LEU A 418 -25.85 -17.24 19.27
CA LEU A 418 -24.94 -18.13 20.02
C LEU A 418 -24.97 -17.90 21.52
N VAL A 419 -25.36 -16.71 21.99
CA VAL A 419 -25.54 -16.49 23.44
C VAL A 419 -26.97 -16.82 23.87
N THR A 420 -27.05 -17.55 24.97
CA THR A 420 -28.28 -17.80 25.71
C THR A 420 -28.58 -16.64 26.66
N ASN A 421 -29.86 -16.30 26.81
CA ASN A 421 -30.33 -15.22 27.68
C ASN A 421 -29.60 -13.87 27.45
N GLY A 422 -29.32 -13.55 26.18
CA GLY A 422 -28.74 -12.27 25.78
C GLY A 422 -29.61 -11.05 26.13
N THR A 423 -30.92 -11.23 26.30
CA THR A 423 -31.85 -10.17 26.75
C THR A 423 -31.79 -9.91 28.25
N PHE A 424 -31.00 -10.68 29.01
CA PHE A 424 -30.82 -10.54 30.46
C PHE A 424 -32.12 -10.53 31.26
N ALA A 425 -33.08 -11.40 30.90
CA ALA A 425 -34.30 -11.59 31.68
C ALA A 425 -34.02 -12.24 33.05
N SER A 426 -32.88 -12.92 33.16
CA SER A 426 -32.30 -13.44 34.41
C SER A 426 -30.76 -13.41 34.31
N THR A 427 -30.04 -13.94 35.30
CA THR A 427 -28.59 -14.20 35.20
C THR A 427 -28.28 -15.58 34.63
N SER A 428 -29.28 -16.42 34.36
CA SER A 428 -29.09 -17.78 33.84
C SER A 428 -28.31 -17.77 32.51
N GLY A 429 -27.37 -18.69 32.34
CA GLY A 429 -26.47 -18.74 31.18
C GLY A 429 -25.23 -17.84 31.29
N TRP A 430 -25.15 -16.94 32.28
CA TRP A 430 -23.98 -16.11 32.54
C TRP A 430 -23.29 -16.50 33.85
N THR A 431 -21.97 -16.65 33.80
CA THR A 431 -21.16 -17.04 34.96
C THR A 431 -20.32 -15.88 35.46
N ALA A 432 -20.35 -15.65 36.77
CA ALA A 432 -19.51 -14.66 37.43
C ALA A 432 -18.06 -15.17 37.54
N TYR A 433 -17.08 -14.28 37.41
CA TYR A 433 -15.66 -14.61 37.56
C TYR A 433 -14.89 -13.46 38.23
N GLN A 434 -13.73 -13.77 38.82
CA GLN A 434 -12.82 -12.79 39.46
C GLN A 434 -13.49 -11.95 40.56
N GLY A 435 -14.30 -12.59 41.41
CA GLY A 435 -14.96 -11.90 42.52
C GLY A 435 -16.16 -11.04 42.12
N ALA A 436 -16.61 -11.11 40.87
CA ALA A 436 -17.83 -10.42 40.44
C ALA A 436 -19.10 -11.03 41.04
N THR A 437 -20.11 -10.19 41.24
CA THR A 437 -21.50 -10.62 41.52
C THR A 437 -22.40 -10.15 40.38
N LEU A 438 -23.29 -11.02 39.91
CA LEU A 438 -24.21 -10.73 38.80
C LEU A 438 -25.63 -10.55 39.32
N ALA A 439 -26.29 -9.49 38.87
CA ALA A 439 -27.71 -9.25 39.11
C ALA A 439 -28.40 -8.94 37.79
N ALA A 440 -29.62 -9.46 37.58
CA ALA A 440 -30.42 -9.16 36.40
C ALA A 440 -31.78 -8.62 36.82
N ALA A 441 -32.12 -7.43 36.34
CA ALA A 441 -33.41 -6.79 36.57
C ALA A 441 -33.78 -5.92 35.37
N ASN A 442 -35.06 -5.85 35.01
CA ASN A 442 -35.56 -5.02 33.90
C ASN A 442 -34.77 -5.23 32.59
N ASN A 443 -34.48 -6.50 32.25
CA ASN A 443 -33.72 -6.91 31.06
C ASN A 443 -32.32 -6.30 30.98
N THR A 444 -31.69 -6.08 32.13
CA THR A 444 -30.36 -5.46 32.25
C THR A 444 -29.52 -6.31 33.20
N LEU A 445 -28.32 -6.69 32.76
CA LEU A 445 -27.33 -7.39 33.59
C LEU A 445 -26.41 -6.35 34.25
N THR A 446 -26.36 -6.33 35.57
CA THR A 446 -25.41 -5.53 36.36
C THR A 446 -24.33 -6.43 36.91
N ILE A 447 -23.08 -6.05 36.65
CA ILE A 447 -21.87 -6.69 37.16
C ILE A 447 -21.33 -5.79 38.26
N THR A 448 -21.22 -6.31 39.48
CA THR A 448 -20.54 -5.64 40.59
C THR A 448 -19.17 -6.27 40.78
N ASN A 449 -18.11 -5.49 40.65
CA ASN A 449 -16.76 -5.96 40.91
C ASN A 449 -16.48 -6.03 42.42
N GLY A 450 -16.00 -7.17 42.91
CA GLY A 450 -15.66 -7.38 44.31
C GLY A 450 -14.16 -7.44 44.61
N ALA A 451 -13.28 -7.17 43.64
CA ALA A 451 -11.83 -7.35 43.77
C ALA A 451 -11.04 -6.21 43.11
N ALA A 452 -9.71 -6.18 43.34
CA ALA A 452 -8.78 -5.29 42.64
C ALA A 452 -8.38 -5.79 41.23
N SER A 453 -9.12 -6.78 40.72
CA SER A 453 -9.06 -7.31 39.36
C SER A 453 -10.36 -7.00 38.63
N ASN A 454 -10.40 -7.18 37.30
CA ASN A 454 -11.62 -6.96 36.53
C ASN A 454 -12.77 -7.87 37.00
N GLY A 455 -13.96 -7.31 37.21
CA GLY A 455 -15.17 -8.08 37.50
C GLY A 455 -15.83 -8.57 36.21
N ILE A 456 -16.14 -9.86 36.08
CA ILE A 456 -16.49 -10.46 34.78
C ILE A 456 -17.79 -11.26 34.86
N ALA A 457 -18.65 -11.06 33.86
CA ALA A 457 -19.69 -12.01 33.45
C ALA A 457 -19.27 -12.65 32.13
N TYR A 458 -19.23 -13.97 32.04
CA TYR A 458 -18.88 -14.64 30.79
C TYR A 458 -19.88 -15.72 30.39
N GLN A 459 -19.91 -16.02 29.10
CA GLN A 459 -20.58 -17.19 28.54
C GLN A 459 -19.64 -17.91 27.57
N VAL A 460 -19.71 -19.25 27.59
CA VAL A 460 -19.00 -20.12 26.66
C VAL A 460 -19.90 -20.34 25.44
N ILE A 461 -19.38 -20.12 24.25
CA ILE A 461 -20.11 -20.28 23.00
C ILE A 461 -19.42 -21.28 22.08
N ALA A 462 -20.22 -22.05 21.33
CA ALA A 462 -19.73 -22.92 20.27
C ALA A 462 -19.42 -22.10 19.02
N THR A 463 -18.20 -22.25 18.50
CA THR A 463 -17.72 -21.54 17.32
C THR A 463 -17.05 -22.52 16.36
N VAL A 464 -16.70 -22.06 15.16
CA VAL A 464 -15.95 -22.83 14.17
C VAL A 464 -14.63 -22.12 13.94
N ALA A 465 -13.52 -22.83 14.07
CA ALA A 465 -12.19 -22.27 13.87
C ALA A 465 -12.08 -21.62 12.48
N GLY A 466 -11.52 -20.41 12.44
CA GLY A 466 -11.36 -19.60 11.23
C GLY A 466 -12.60 -18.81 10.80
N GLN A 467 -13.78 -19.04 11.40
CA GLN A 467 -14.97 -18.22 11.15
C GLN A 467 -14.95 -16.94 11.99
N THR A 468 -15.57 -15.89 11.45
CA THR A 468 -15.68 -14.59 12.11
C THR A 468 -17.07 -14.39 12.69
N TYR A 469 -17.12 -13.85 13.90
CA TYR A 469 -18.34 -13.59 14.65
C TYR A 469 -18.40 -12.13 15.08
N LEU A 470 -19.61 -11.62 15.27
CA LEU A 470 -19.88 -10.27 15.75
C LEU A 470 -20.60 -10.36 17.09
N VAL A 471 -20.01 -9.75 18.12
CA VAL A 471 -20.63 -9.51 19.42
C VAL A 471 -21.20 -8.09 19.40
N THR A 472 -22.46 -7.91 19.78
CA THR A 472 -23.07 -6.59 19.96
C THR A 472 -23.70 -6.49 21.35
N VAL A 473 -23.42 -5.39 22.05
CA VAL A 473 -23.92 -5.11 23.41
C VAL A 473 -24.26 -3.64 23.58
N ASP A 474 -25.27 -3.31 24.39
CA ASP A 474 -25.55 -1.93 24.81
C ASP A 474 -25.08 -1.70 26.26
N GLY A 475 -24.29 -0.66 26.48
CA GLY A 475 -23.95 -0.16 27.81
C GLY A 475 -25.08 0.67 28.41
N VAL A 476 -25.36 0.49 29.69
CA VAL A 476 -26.44 1.17 30.44
C VAL A 476 -25.89 2.08 31.55
N GLY A 477 -24.57 2.12 31.73
CA GLY A 477 -23.90 2.86 32.79
C GLY A 477 -23.65 2.01 34.04
N GLY A 478 -23.36 2.67 35.15
CA GLY A 478 -22.93 2.07 36.41
C GLY A 478 -22.08 3.07 37.19
N THR A 479 -21.42 2.64 38.26
CA THR A 479 -20.43 3.50 38.93
C THR A 479 -19.09 3.54 38.19
N SER A 480 -18.80 2.54 37.35
CA SER A 480 -17.70 2.61 36.39
C SER A 480 -18.05 3.50 35.20
N THR A 481 -17.08 4.27 34.71
CA THR A 481 -17.20 5.05 33.46
C THR A 481 -16.89 4.22 32.22
N VAL A 482 -16.45 2.97 32.38
CA VAL A 482 -15.94 2.11 31.32
C VAL A 482 -16.78 0.84 31.21
N ALA A 483 -17.13 0.47 29.99
CA ALA A 483 -17.65 -0.85 29.64
C ALA A 483 -16.66 -1.57 28.73
N ILE A 484 -16.40 -2.83 29.04
CA ILE A 484 -15.45 -3.65 28.30
C ILE A 484 -16.16 -4.89 27.79
N VAL A 485 -16.00 -5.17 26.49
CA VAL A 485 -16.47 -6.40 25.83
C VAL A 485 -15.26 -7.08 25.22
N SER A 486 -15.02 -8.36 25.54
CA SER A 486 -13.89 -9.11 24.98
C SER A 486 -14.26 -10.54 24.57
N ALA A 487 -13.50 -11.08 23.63
CA ALA A 487 -13.57 -12.46 23.21
C ALA A 487 -12.21 -13.15 23.40
N GLY A 488 -12.24 -14.40 23.87
CA GLY A 488 -11.03 -15.15 24.19
C GLY A 488 -11.14 -16.64 23.90
N SER A 489 -9.98 -17.30 23.81
CA SER A 489 -9.86 -18.77 23.79
C SER A 489 -9.98 -19.41 25.18
N ALA A 490 -10.02 -18.59 26.23
CA ALA A 490 -10.24 -18.97 27.63
C ALA A 490 -11.04 -17.86 28.34
N VAL A 491 -11.56 -18.17 29.54
CA VAL A 491 -12.20 -17.17 30.42
C VAL A 491 -11.23 -16.04 30.71
N ASN A 492 -11.69 -14.78 30.66
CA ASN A 492 -10.86 -13.60 30.90
C ASN A 492 -9.64 -13.44 29.95
N SER A 493 -9.64 -14.15 28.82
CA SER A 493 -8.70 -13.87 27.72
C SER A 493 -9.32 -12.86 26.75
N ASN A 494 -8.50 -11.99 26.18
CA ASN A 494 -8.85 -11.07 25.10
C ASN A 494 -8.05 -11.35 23.81
N ASP A 495 -7.45 -12.53 23.70
CA ASP A 495 -6.57 -12.93 22.60
C ASP A 495 -7.27 -13.03 21.23
N LEU A 496 -8.61 -13.00 21.20
CA LEU A 496 -9.42 -12.93 19.96
C LEU A 496 -9.90 -11.50 19.67
N GLY A 497 -9.86 -10.61 20.66
CA GLY A 497 -10.21 -9.19 20.53
C GLY A 497 -10.91 -8.60 21.75
N GLN A 498 -10.89 -7.27 21.83
CA GLN A 498 -11.54 -6.50 22.89
C GLN A 498 -11.94 -5.12 22.38
N VAL A 499 -13.06 -4.62 22.89
CA VAL A 499 -13.51 -3.25 22.74
C VAL A 499 -13.71 -2.63 24.12
N VAL A 500 -13.19 -1.42 24.27
CA VAL A 500 -13.35 -0.58 25.47
C VAL A 500 -14.16 0.63 25.06
N ALA A 501 -15.28 0.86 25.74
CA ALA A 501 -16.18 1.97 25.47
C ALA A 501 -16.56 2.67 26.79
N THR A 502 -17.24 3.81 26.69
CA THR A 502 -17.89 4.41 27.85
C THR A 502 -19.03 3.50 28.32
N SER A 503 -19.29 3.46 29.63
CA SER A 503 -20.29 2.55 30.20
C SER A 503 -21.72 2.79 29.71
N LEU A 504 -22.00 3.96 29.12
CA LEU A 504 -23.29 4.36 28.53
C LEU A 504 -23.36 4.21 27.00
N ALA A 505 -22.30 3.69 26.36
CA ALA A 505 -22.29 3.54 24.90
C ALA A 505 -23.27 2.45 24.45
N ALA A 506 -24.20 2.81 23.57
CA ALA A 506 -25.04 1.83 22.86
C ALA A 506 -24.32 1.29 21.61
N GLY A 507 -24.63 0.06 21.22
CA GLY A 507 -24.10 -0.59 20.01
C GLY A 507 -22.61 -0.94 20.08
N ILE A 508 -22.08 -1.21 21.27
CA ILE A 508 -20.70 -1.67 21.46
C ILE A 508 -20.54 -2.97 20.67
N THR A 509 -19.67 -2.96 19.67
CA THR A 509 -19.54 -4.06 18.72
C THR A 509 -18.11 -4.56 18.66
N LEU A 510 -17.91 -5.87 18.83
CA LEU A 510 -16.63 -6.56 18.70
C LEU A 510 -16.73 -7.62 17.59
N GLN A 511 -15.88 -7.50 16.58
CA GLN A 511 -15.63 -8.58 15.62
C GLN A 511 -14.46 -9.44 16.12
N PHE A 512 -14.61 -10.76 16.13
CA PHE A 512 -13.52 -11.68 16.46
C PHE A 512 -13.52 -12.90 15.54
N THR A 513 -12.35 -13.50 15.35
CA THR A 513 -12.20 -14.77 14.61
C THR A 513 -11.91 -15.88 15.60
N ALA A 514 -12.69 -16.96 15.55
CA ALA A 514 -12.49 -18.09 16.45
C ALA A 514 -11.21 -18.86 16.07
N LYS A 515 -10.35 -19.18 17.05
CA LYS A 515 -9.16 -20.02 16.86
C LYS A 515 -9.44 -21.51 17.05
N THR A 516 -10.48 -21.84 17.81
CA THR A 516 -10.88 -23.20 18.18
C THR A 516 -12.39 -23.34 18.01
N THR A 517 -12.96 -24.48 18.39
CA THR A 517 -14.41 -24.72 18.33
C THR A 517 -15.19 -24.10 19.50
N THR A 518 -14.50 -23.43 20.42
CA THR A 518 -15.08 -22.85 21.62
C THR A 518 -14.50 -21.46 21.83
N SER A 519 -15.35 -20.49 22.13
CA SER A 519 -14.91 -19.14 22.46
C SER A 519 -15.63 -18.64 23.70
N TYR A 520 -15.03 -17.66 24.37
CA TYR A 520 -15.55 -17.07 25.59
C TYR A 520 -15.88 -15.61 25.30
N VAL A 521 -17.13 -15.22 25.53
CA VAL A 521 -17.56 -13.82 25.44
C VAL A 521 -17.65 -13.28 26.85
N ASN A 522 -16.90 -12.21 27.12
CA ASN A 522 -16.77 -11.61 28.43
C ASN A 522 -17.35 -10.19 28.39
N LEU A 523 -18.23 -9.91 29.34
CA LEU A 523 -18.69 -8.58 29.70
C LEU A 523 -17.98 -8.20 31.00
N VAL A 524 -17.32 -7.05 31.00
CA VAL A 524 -16.30 -6.76 31.99
C VAL A 524 -16.51 -5.38 32.61
N CYS A 525 -16.53 -5.37 33.95
CA CYS A 525 -16.39 -4.19 34.80
C CYS A 525 -14.90 -3.90 35.03
N ASP A 526 -14.54 -2.63 35.21
CA ASP A 526 -13.17 -2.21 35.48
C ASP A 526 -12.58 -2.87 36.74
N ASN A 527 -11.27 -2.73 36.93
CA ASN A 527 -10.51 -3.38 38.00
C ASN A 527 -10.62 -2.68 39.37
N VAL A 528 -11.71 -1.96 39.63
CA VAL A 528 -11.91 -1.25 40.90
C VAL A 528 -12.98 -1.94 41.74
N SER A 529 -12.61 -2.37 42.94
CA SER A 529 -13.54 -3.04 43.87
C SER A 529 -14.69 -2.10 44.26
N GLY A 530 -15.92 -2.63 44.21
CA GLY A 530 -17.15 -1.89 44.47
C GLY A 530 -17.72 -1.17 43.25
N HIS A 531 -17.01 -1.10 42.13
CA HIS A 531 -17.56 -0.55 40.90
C HIS A 531 -18.60 -1.47 40.28
N THR A 532 -19.53 -0.87 39.54
CA THR A 532 -20.57 -1.56 38.79
C THR A 532 -20.56 -1.11 37.33
N VAL A 533 -20.93 -2.03 36.45
CA VAL A 533 -21.30 -1.73 35.06
C VAL A 533 -22.52 -2.56 34.68
N SER A 534 -23.41 -1.96 33.90
CA SER A 534 -24.66 -2.58 33.46
C SER A 534 -24.72 -2.66 31.94
N PHE A 535 -25.21 -3.79 31.45
CA PHE A 535 -25.36 -4.08 30.03
C PHE A 535 -26.81 -4.46 29.69
N LYS A 536 -27.23 -4.10 28.49
CA LYS A 536 -28.46 -4.54 27.85
C LYS A 536 -28.13 -5.27 26.56
N VAL A 537 -28.92 -6.30 26.23
CA VAL A 537 -28.86 -7.05 24.97
C VAL A 537 -27.45 -7.48 24.58
N CYS A 538 -27.06 -8.72 24.85
CA CYS A 538 -25.88 -9.31 24.22
C CYS A 538 -26.31 -10.23 23.08
N SER A 539 -25.70 -10.09 21.91
CA SER A 539 -25.92 -10.94 20.73
C SER A 539 -24.58 -11.33 20.13
N VAL A 540 -24.44 -12.60 19.74
CA VAL A 540 -23.22 -13.16 19.13
C VAL A 540 -23.57 -14.06 17.96
N GLN A 541 -23.21 -13.64 16.75
CA GLN A 541 -23.65 -14.31 15.52
C GLN A 541 -22.55 -14.33 14.46
N LEU A 542 -22.58 -15.32 13.58
CA LEU A 542 -21.66 -15.42 12.44
C LEU A 542 -21.78 -14.17 11.57
N ALA A 543 -20.63 -13.64 11.17
CA ALA A 543 -20.56 -12.44 10.36
C ALA A 543 -19.54 -12.59 9.23
N GLU A 544 -19.84 -11.96 8.10
CA GLU A 544 -18.83 -11.66 7.09
C GLU A 544 -17.86 -10.59 7.63
N PRO A 545 -16.55 -10.87 7.61
CA PRO A 545 -15.56 -10.01 8.24
C PRO A 545 -15.40 -8.68 7.52
N ASP A 546 -15.47 -7.60 8.27
CA ASP A 546 -14.97 -6.29 7.85
C ASP A 546 -13.44 -6.28 7.94
N ARG A 547 -12.78 -6.01 6.83
CA ARG A 547 -11.33 -5.90 6.66
C ARG A 547 -10.81 -4.46 6.77
N SER A 548 -11.70 -3.50 7.02
CA SER A 548 -11.33 -2.12 7.33
C SER A 548 -10.76 -2.01 8.75
N ALA A 549 -10.18 -0.86 9.07
CA ALA A 549 -9.69 -0.60 10.43
C ALA A 549 -10.80 -0.48 11.48
N LYS A 550 -12.07 -0.33 11.07
CA LYS A 550 -13.20 -0.29 12.02
C LYS A 550 -13.57 -1.68 12.49
N ALA A 551 -13.33 -2.70 11.67
CA ALA A 551 -13.59 -4.11 11.98
C ALA A 551 -15.02 -4.36 12.50
N ILE A 552 -16.02 -3.76 11.84
CA ILE A 552 -17.43 -3.99 12.15
C ILE A 552 -18.03 -4.76 10.97
N GLY A 553 -18.10 -6.09 11.11
CA GLY A 553 -18.60 -7.00 10.07
C GLY A 553 -20.12 -6.93 9.84
N LEU A 554 -20.62 -7.74 8.93
CA LEU A 554 -22.06 -7.89 8.68
C LEU A 554 -22.51 -9.29 9.07
N ARG A 555 -23.51 -9.38 9.93
CA ARG A 555 -24.15 -10.65 10.32
C ARG A 555 -24.78 -11.32 9.10
N VAL A 556 -24.67 -12.64 9.08
CA VAL A 556 -25.25 -13.49 8.03
C VAL A 556 -26.69 -13.84 8.39
N VAL A 557 -27.62 -13.61 7.46
CA VAL A 557 -29.01 -14.08 7.54
C VAL A 557 -29.22 -15.18 6.51
N GLY A 558 -29.77 -16.32 6.94
CA GLY A 558 -30.01 -17.49 6.11
C GLY A 558 -28.74 -18.12 5.55
N THR A 559 -28.77 -18.48 4.26
CA THR A 559 -27.65 -19.11 3.55
C THR A 559 -27.27 -18.30 2.32
N LEU A 560 -26.01 -17.88 2.26
CA LEU A 560 -25.43 -17.15 1.13
C LEU A 560 -24.43 -18.03 0.39
N THR A 561 -24.39 -17.88 -0.94
CA THR A 561 -23.44 -18.60 -1.78
C THR A 561 -22.17 -17.79 -1.96
N LYS A 562 -21.00 -18.45 -1.90
CA LYS A 562 -19.73 -17.88 -2.33
C LYS A 562 -19.20 -18.62 -3.54
N ALA A 563 -18.79 -17.89 -4.57
CA ALA A 563 -18.25 -18.45 -5.80
C ALA A 563 -17.05 -17.64 -6.29
N LEU A 564 -16.12 -18.28 -6.99
CA LEU A 564 -15.00 -17.57 -7.61
C LEU A 564 -15.52 -16.56 -8.63
N VAL A 565 -14.87 -15.40 -8.70
CA VAL A 565 -15.23 -14.36 -9.68
C VAL A 565 -14.98 -14.79 -11.13
N ALA A 566 -14.00 -15.67 -11.33
CA ALA A 566 -13.70 -16.26 -12.62
C ALA A 566 -13.07 -17.65 -12.43
N THR A 567 -13.04 -18.45 -13.50
CA THR A 567 -12.45 -19.79 -13.48
C THR A 567 -11.00 -19.74 -13.00
N THR A 568 -10.66 -20.51 -11.97
CA THR A 568 -9.32 -20.58 -11.33
C THR A 568 -8.78 -19.28 -10.72
N ALA A 569 -9.59 -18.22 -10.62
CA ALA A 569 -9.21 -17.02 -9.87
C ALA A 569 -9.17 -17.30 -8.36
N ASP A 570 -8.46 -16.48 -7.59
CA ASP A 570 -8.45 -16.58 -6.12
C ASP A 570 -9.63 -15.81 -5.50
N LEU A 571 -10.01 -14.67 -6.07
CA LEU A 571 -11.05 -13.80 -5.52
C LEU A 571 -12.44 -14.47 -5.62
N SER A 572 -13.24 -14.36 -4.57
CA SER A 572 -14.62 -14.83 -4.56
C SER A 572 -15.62 -13.69 -4.34
N ALA A 573 -16.86 -13.96 -4.76
CA ALA A 573 -18.01 -13.08 -4.61
C ALA A 573 -19.09 -13.75 -3.77
N ILE A 574 -19.89 -12.92 -3.10
CA ILE A 574 -21.06 -13.32 -2.34
C ILE A 574 -22.31 -13.09 -3.20
N GLY A 575 -23.21 -14.05 -3.23
CA GLY A 575 -24.49 -13.98 -3.95
C GLY A 575 -25.54 -14.89 -3.30
N GLY A 576 -26.56 -15.28 -4.08
CA GLY A 576 -27.65 -16.12 -3.61
C GLY A 576 -28.64 -15.37 -2.71
N PHE A 577 -28.76 -14.06 -2.93
CA PHE A 577 -29.60 -13.18 -2.11
C PHE A 577 -31.09 -13.51 -2.27
N GLY A 578 -31.86 -13.29 -1.20
CA GLY A 578 -33.27 -13.61 -1.17
C GLY A 578 -33.92 -13.13 0.13
N THR A 579 -35.21 -13.42 0.30
CA THR A 579 -36.00 -12.88 1.42
C THR A 579 -35.47 -13.29 2.78
N GLY A 580 -34.88 -14.49 2.87
CA GLY A 580 -34.19 -14.98 4.07
C GLY A 580 -32.67 -15.01 3.96
N ASN A 581 -32.07 -14.54 2.85
CA ASN A 581 -30.65 -14.70 2.56
C ASN A 581 -30.00 -13.34 2.24
N TYR A 582 -29.38 -12.71 3.23
CA TYR A 582 -28.75 -11.39 3.07
C TYR A 582 -27.75 -11.11 4.19
N LEU A 583 -26.97 -10.05 4.03
CA LEU A 583 -26.07 -9.55 5.08
C LEU A 583 -26.70 -8.35 5.77
N ILE A 584 -26.55 -8.27 7.09
CA ILE A 584 -27.07 -7.14 7.87
C ILE A 584 -26.11 -6.73 8.99
N GLN A 585 -25.93 -5.43 9.17
CA GLN A 585 -25.21 -4.85 10.29
C GLN A 585 -26.17 -3.99 11.12
N PRO A 586 -26.13 -4.10 12.47
CA PRO A 586 -26.84 -3.20 13.37
C PRO A 586 -26.50 -1.72 13.15
N TYR A 587 -27.15 -0.82 13.89
CA TYR A 587 -26.81 0.59 13.84
C TYR A 587 -25.30 0.80 14.09
N ASN A 588 -24.68 1.52 13.16
CA ASN A 588 -23.27 1.88 13.23
C ASN A 588 -23.14 3.41 13.07
N PRO A 589 -22.76 4.14 14.13
CA PRO A 589 -22.59 5.60 14.07
C PRO A 589 -21.48 6.00 13.10
N ALA A 590 -20.53 5.11 12.79
CA ALA A 590 -19.48 5.39 11.82
C ALA A 590 -20.00 5.48 10.37
N LEU A 591 -21.28 5.17 10.13
CA LEU A 591 -21.94 5.31 8.83
C LEU A 591 -22.95 6.48 8.80
N ASP A 592 -23.02 7.29 9.86
CA ASP A 592 -23.72 8.57 9.85
C ASP A 592 -22.77 9.67 9.35
N PHE A 593 -22.82 9.93 8.05
CA PHE A 593 -21.93 10.89 7.38
C PHE A 593 -22.37 12.35 7.54
N GLY A 594 -23.58 12.61 8.05
CA GLY A 594 -24.11 13.97 8.19
C GLY A 594 -24.21 14.66 6.82
N THR A 595 -23.60 15.84 6.71
CA THR A 595 -23.45 16.57 5.43
C THR A 595 -22.13 16.26 4.71
N GLY A 596 -21.29 15.39 5.29
CA GLY A 596 -19.97 15.07 4.80
C GLY A 596 -19.95 14.16 3.58
N ASP A 597 -18.74 13.99 3.05
CA ASP A 597 -18.43 13.16 1.90
C ASP A 597 -18.42 11.67 2.27
N PHE A 598 -18.83 10.83 1.32
CA PHE A 598 -18.62 9.38 1.43
C PHE A 598 -18.65 8.69 0.07
N MET A 599 -18.16 7.46 0.04
CA MET A 599 -18.24 6.57 -1.12
C MET A 599 -18.78 5.19 -0.74
N VAL A 600 -19.42 4.55 -1.70
CA VAL A 600 -19.76 3.13 -1.71
C VAL A 600 -19.24 2.55 -3.01
N ALA A 601 -18.26 1.65 -2.95
CA ALA A 601 -17.62 1.03 -4.11
C ALA A 601 -17.73 -0.48 -4.05
N PHE A 602 -18.08 -1.12 -5.16
CA PHE A 602 -18.12 -2.58 -5.26
C PHE A 602 -17.99 -3.03 -6.71
N TRP A 603 -17.61 -4.29 -6.89
CA TRP A 603 -17.78 -5.02 -8.14
C TRP A 603 -19.05 -5.85 -8.07
N CYS A 604 -19.84 -5.83 -9.12
CA CYS A 604 -21.05 -6.65 -9.21
C CYS A 604 -21.20 -7.34 -10.56
N GLN A 605 -21.95 -8.43 -10.55
CA GLN A 605 -22.44 -9.12 -11.73
C GLN A 605 -23.95 -9.31 -11.56
N LEU A 606 -24.73 -8.99 -12.59
CA LEU A 606 -26.19 -9.14 -12.57
C LEU A 606 -26.65 -10.19 -13.58
N THR A 607 -27.72 -10.91 -13.23
CA THR A 607 -28.51 -11.71 -14.16
C THR A 607 -29.67 -10.87 -14.71
N GLY A 608 -29.59 -10.49 -15.99
CA GLY A 608 -30.59 -9.67 -16.66
C GLY A 608 -30.54 -8.18 -16.31
N ALA A 609 -31.69 -7.50 -16.44
CA ALA A 609 -31.86 -6.06 -16.23
C ALA A 609 -32.84 -5.79 -15.06
N PRO A 610 -32.46 -6.11 -13.82
CA PRO A 610 -33.38 -6.12 -12.69
C PRO A 610 -33.64 -4.73 -12.10
N SER A 611 -34.68 -4.62 -11.26
CA SER A 611 -34.93 -3.45 -10.43
C SER A 611 -34.96 -3.87 -8.95
N TYR A 612 -33.90 -3.55 -8.20
CA TYR A 612 -33.80 -3.85 -6.77
C TYR A 612 -32.83 -2.91 -6.05
N ALA A 613 -32.88 -2.91 -4.72
CA ALA A 613 -31.97 -2.16 -3.88
C ALA A 613 -30.89 -3.11 -3.32
N LEU A 614 -29.66 -2.97 -3.83
CA LEU A 614 -28.56 -3.91 -3.53
C LEU A 614 -27.90 -3.62 -2.18
N LEU A 615 -27.67 -2.35 -1.88
CA LEU A 615 -27.10 -1.89 -0.61
C LEU A 615 -27.99 -0.82 -0.02
N ASN A 616 -28.42 -1.03 1.22
CA ASN A 616 -29.44 -0.21 1.86
C ASN A 616 -28.98 0.18 3.24
N ARG A 617 -29.17 1.45 3.61
CA ARG A 617 -29.01 1.94 4.97
C ARG A 617 -30.24 2.71 5.41
N TRP A 618 -31.13 2.07 6.16
CA TRP A 618 -32.33 2.67 6.74
C TRP A 618 -32.98 1.75 7.80
N PRO A 619 -33.99 2.19 8.54
CA PRO A 619 -34.67 1.37 9.55
C PRO A 619 -35.46 0.21 8.95
N ALA A 620 -35.60 -0.91 9.67
CA ALA A 620 -36.42 -2.04 9.22
C ALA A 620 -37.90 -1.66 8.97
N SER A 621 -38.40 -0.58 9.56
CA SER A 621 -39.74 -0.05 9.33
C SER A 621 -39.93 0.64 7.97
N GLY A 622 -38.85 0.92 7.23
CA GLY A 622 -38.90 1.45 5.88
C GLY A 622 -37.92 2.59 5.59
N TYR A 623 -37.88 2.99 4.33
CA TYR A 623 -37.03 4.09 3.85
C TYR A 623 -37.48 5.43 4.43
N THR A 624 -36.58 6.09 5.16
CA THR A 624 -36.85 7.34 5.89
C THR A 624 -35.66 8.29 5.81
N THR A 625 -35.87 9.55 6.20
CA THR A 625 -34.84 10.61 6.22
C THR A 625 -33.56 10.14 6.90
N GLY A 626 -32.41 10.54 6.35
CA GLY A 626 -31.10 10.09 6.81
C GLY A 626 -30.66 8.72 6.29
N GLY A 627 -31.53 8.00 5.55
CA GLY A 627 -31.18 6.77 4.86
C GLY A 627 -30.62 6.97 3.44
N TRP A 628 -29.97 5.94 2.91
CA TRP A 628 -29.45 5.92 1.53
C TRP A 628 -29.48 4.50 0.94
N ASN A 629 -29.48 4.39 -0.38
CA ASN A 629 -29.19 3.14 -1.09
C ASN A 629 -28.41 3.32 -2.37
N VAL A 630 -27.71 2.25 -2.72
CA VAL A 630 -27.23 1.98 -4.08
C VAL A 630 -28.00 0.77 -4.62
N GLY A 631 -28.63 0.94 -5.77
CA GLY A 631 -29.50 -0.06 -6.38
C GLY A 631 -29.46 0.00 -7.90
N PHE A 632 -30.43 -0.68 -8.52
CA PHE A 632 -30.58 -0.73 -9.96
C PHE A 632 -32.04 -0.49 -10.36
N ALA A 633 -32.25 0.23 -11.45
CA ALA A 633 -33.54 0.39 -12.12
C ALA A 633 -33.40 -0.14 -13.55
N SER A 634 -34.07 -1.26 -13.85
CA SER A 634 -33.91 -1.98 -15.13
C SER A 634 -32.43 -2.22 -15.50
N GLY A 635 -31.61 -2.62 -14.53
CA GLY A 635 -30.18 -2.86 -14.68
C GLY A 635 -29.29 -1.61 -14.67
N ALA A 636 -29.85 -0.41 -14.68
CA ALA A 636 -29.08 0.84 -14.61
C ALA A 636 -28.80 1.24 -13.15
N PRO A 637 -27.55 1.51 -12.76
CA PRO A 637 -27.20 1.91 -11.39
C PRO A 637 -27.92 3.18 -10.93
N THR A 638 -28.37 3.19 -9.68
CA THR A 638 -28.98 4.34 -9.00
C THR A 638 -28.35 4.57 -7.64
N PHE A 639 -28.15 5.82 -7.25
CA PHE A 639 -27.69 6.23 -5.93
C PHE A 639 -28.60 7.32 -5.35
N ASN A 640 -29.15 7.06 -4.18
CA ASN A 640 -30.19 7.88 -3.58
C ASN A 640 -29.92 8.13 -2.09
N VAL A 641 -30.16 9.36 -1.64
CA VAL A 641 -30.19 9.78 -0.23
C VAL A 641 -31.58 10.34 0.05
N ALA A 642 -32.20 9.87 1.13
CA ALA A 642 -33.62 10.06 1.41
C ALA A 642 -33.98 11.54 1.51
N GLY A 643 -35.06 11.94 0.83
CA GLY A 643 -35.57 13.32 0.85
C GLY A 643 -35.03 14.24 -0.25
N GLY A 644 -34.19 13.74 -1.16
CA GLY A 644 -33.64 14.53 -2.26
C GLY A 644 -33.57 13.78 -3.60
N PRO A 645 -33.08 14.46 -4.66
CA PRO A 645 -32.90 13.85 -5.98
C PRO A 645 -31.95 12.64 -5.96
N THR A 646 -32.23 11.69 -6.85
CA THR A 646 -31.43 10.47 -7.10
C THR A 646 -30.48 10.70 -8.27
N ALA A 647 -29.23 10.24 -8.15
CA ALA A 647 -28.36 10.07 -9.30
C ALA A 647 -28.68 8.74 -9.97
N ALA A 648 -29.07 8.74 -11.25
CA ALA A 648 -29.46 7.54 -11.99
C ALA A 648 -28.75 7.49 -13.34
N ALA A 649 -28.09 6.36 -13.61
CA ALA A 649 -27.48 6.11 -14.91
C ALA A 649 -28.55 5.91 -15.98
N SER A 650 -28.29 6.34 -17.21
CA SER A 650 -29.24 6.17 -18.33
C SER A 650 -29.21 4.77 -18.95
N ASN A 651 -28.12 4.02 -18.76
CA ASN A 651 -27.89 2.73 -19.39
C ASN A 651 -27.70 1.62 -18.36
N PRO A 652 -28.19 0.39 -18.64
CA PRO A 652 -27.89 -0.75 -17.81
C PRO A 652 -26.41 -1.13 -17.86
N ILE A 653 -25.90 -1.74 -16.79
CA ILE A 653 -24.58 -2.37 -16.83
C ILE A 653 -24.64 -3.67 -17.65
N PRO A 654 -23.51 -4.11 -18.26
CA PRO A 654 -23.51 -5.32 -19.07
C PRO A 654 -23.94 -6.56 -18.28
N ALA A 655 -24.93 -7.29 -18.81
CA ALA A 655 -25.42 -8.50 -18.17
C ALA A 655 -24.33 -9.59 -18.10
N ALA A 656 -24.30 -10.33 -17.00
CA ALA A 656 -23.35 -11.41 -16.75
C ALA A 656 -21.85 -11.02 -16.85
N ALA A 657 -21.51 -9.73 -16.76
CA ALA A 657 -20.12 -9.27 -16.72
C ALA A 657 -19.81 -8.54 -15.40
N TRP A 658 -18.61 -8.75 -14.87
CA TRP A 658 -18.11 -8.02 -13.71
C TRP A 658 -17.96 -6.54 -14.05
N THR A 659 -18.69 -5.70 -13.32
CA THR A 659 -18.71 -4.25 -13.49
C THR A 659 -18.43 -3.56 -12.17
N GLN A 660 -17.51 -2.60 -12.16
CA GLN A 660 -17.25 -1.77 -10.99
C GLN A 660 -18.28 -0.64 -10.94
N VAL A 661 -18.96 -0.49 -9.80
CA VAL A 661 -19.88 0.61 -9.51
C VAL A 661 -19.37 1.37 -8.30
N ILE A 662 -19.25 2.69 -8.42
CA ILE A 662 -18.89 3.56 -7.31
C ILE A 662 -19.92 4.69 -7.22
N ALA A 663 -20.61 4.75 -6.08
CA ALA A 663 -21.45 5.86 -5.70
C ALA A 663 -20.64 6.81 -4.80
N VAL A 664 -20.62 8.09 -5.13
CA VAL A 664 -19.88 9.11 -4.37
C VAL A 664 -20.82 10.23 -4.00
N ARG A 665 -20.77 10.67 -2.74
CA ARG A 665 -21.27 11.97 -2.33
C ARG A 665 -20.09 12.90 -2.09
N ARG A 666 -20.07 14.03 -2.79
CA ARG A 666 -19.09 15.12 -2.62
C ARG A 666 -19.84 16.42 -2.34
N GLY A 667 -19.80 16.87 -1.10
CA GLY A 667 -20.64 17.95 -0.57
C GLY A 667 -22.12 17.64 -0.79
N ALA A 668 -22.79 18.49 -1.57
CA ALA A 668 -24.19 18.32 -1.96
C ALA A 668 -24.37 17.60 -3.31
N THR A 669 -23.33 17.00 -3.89
CA THR A 669 -23.40 16.33 -5.20
C THR A 669 -23.31 14.83 -5.03
N LEU A 670 -24.31 14.10 -5.51
CA LEU A 670 -24.25 12.65 -5.73
C LEU A 670 -23.65 12.38 -7.10
N GLU A 671 -22.82 11.36 -7.21
CA GLU A 671 -22.19 10.90 -8.43
C GLU A 671 -22.29 9.38 -8.53
N LEU A 672 -22.47 8.87 -9.75
CA LEU A 672 -22.32 7.47 -10.08
C LEU A 672 -21.22 7.28 -11.10
N TRP A 673 -20.37 6.30 -10.84
CA TRP A 673 -19.27 5.91 -11.69
C TRP A 673 -19.37 4.43 -12.03
N VAL A 674 -19.15 4.11 -13.30
CA VAL A 674 -19.13 2.74 -13.83
C VAL A 674 -17.81 2.53 -14.54
N ASN A 675 -17.05 1.50 -14.15
CA ASN A 675 -15.77 1.15 -14.77
C ASN A 675 -14.79 2.33 -14.90
N GLY A 676 -14.68 3.15 -13.85
CA GLY A 676 -13.81 4.33 -13.83
C GLY A 676 -14.38 5.60 -14.47
N VAL A 677 -15.60 5.57 -15.05
CA VAL A 677 -16.20 6.70 -15.79
C VAL A 677 -17.47 7.20 -15.10
N LYS A 678 -17.62 8.52 -14.95
CA LYS A 678 -18.82 9.13 -14.37
C LYS A 678 -20.00 9.00 -15.34
N VAL A 679 -21.10 8.41 -14.89
CA VAL A 679 -22.30 8.13 -15.69
C VAL A 679 -23.54 8.91 -15.27
N ALA A 680 -23.58 9.43 -14.04
CA ALA A 680 -24.69 10.26 -13.58
C ALA A 680 -24.28 11.17 -12.42
N THR A 681 -25.06 12.24 -12.23
CA THR A 681 -24.93 13.15 -11.09
C THR A 681 -26.29 13.71 -10.68
N ALA A 682 -26.44 14.10 -9.42
CA ALA A 682 -27.60 14.82 -8.91
C ALA A 682 -27.20 15.72 -7.73
N VAL A 683 -27.88 16.85 -7.55
CA VAL A 683 -27.71 17.70 -6.37
C VAL A 683 -28.64 17.20 -5.27
N ASN A 684 -28.08 16.83 -4.12
CA ASN A 684 -28.78 16.35 -2.94
C ASN A 684 -28.16 16.95 -1.67
N ASN A 685 -28.92 17.81 -0.99
CA ASN A 685 -28.50 18.56 0.20
C ASN A 685 -28.98 17.93 1.53
N GLN A 686 -29.45 16.68 1.50
CA GLN A 686 -30.01 16.01 2.68
C GLN A 686 -28.91 15.58 3.66
N THR A 687 -29.23 15.46 4.94
CA THR A 687 -28.30 14.97 5.97
C THR A 687 -28.39 13.45 6.10
N VAL A 688 -27.25 12.75 6.18
CA VAL A 688 -27.15 11.30 6.39
C VAL A 688 -26.88 11.00 7.86
N THR A 689 -27.94 11.06 8.68
CA THR A 689 -27.88 10.70 10.11
C THR A 689 -29.18 10.02 10.51
N ASN A 690 -29.10 8.76 10.93
CA ASN A 690 -30.28 8.00 11.38
C ASN A 690 -29.88 6.89 12.34
N THR A 691 -30.20 7.07 13.62
CA THR A 691 -29.83 6.15 14.72
C THR A 691 -30.60 4.83 14.71
N SER A 692 -31.67 4.74 13.92
CA SER A 692 -32.44 3.50 13.72
C SER A 692 -32.04 2.76 12.45
N ALA A 693 -31.09 3.28 11.67
CA ALA A 693 -30.74 2.69 10.38
C ALA A 693 -29.85 1.45 10.53
N LEU A 694 -30.19 0.43 9.74
CA LEU A 694 -29.44 -0.81 9.58
C LEU A 694 -28.77 -0.80 8.21
N LEU A 695 -27.52 -1.24 8.13
CA LEU A 695 -26.88 -1.51 6.84
C LEU A 695 -27.25 -2.93 6.41
N SER A 696 -27.72 -3.11 5.18
CA SER A 696 -28.01 -4.42 4.60
C SER A 696 -27.51 -4.54 3.16
N VAL A 697 -27.14 -5.75 2.77
CA VAL A 697 -26.66 -6.09 1.42
C VAL A 697 -27.44 -7.29 0.91
N GLY A 698 -28.04 -7.15 -0.28
CA GLY A 698 -28.77 -8.21 -0.97
C GLY A 698 -30.29 -8.20 -0.77
N ALA A 699 -30.79 -7.46 0.21
CA ALA A 699 -32.21 -7.21 0.44
C ALA A 699 -32.38 -5.91 1.25
N ASN A 700 -33.61 -5.44 1.40
CA ASN A 700 -33.95 -4.45 2.41
C ASN A 700 -33.69 -5.02 3.82
N PRO A 701 -33.56 -4.18 4.86
CA PRO A 701 -33.31 -4.66 6.23
C PRO A 701 -34.38 -5.60 6.80
N ASP A 702 -35.62 -5.54 6.28
CA ASP A 702 -36.75 -6.42 6.62
C ASP A 702 -36.83 -7.69 5.75
N GLY A 703 -35.88 -7.90 4.83
CA GLY A 703 -35.86 -9.02 3.88
C GLY A 703 -36.68 -8.79 2.60
N SER A 704 -37.35 -7.64 2.43
CA SER A 704 -38.09 -7.31 1.20
C SER A 704 -37.16 -6.82 0.07
N ASN A 705 -37.69 -6.64 -1.15
CA ASN A 705 -37.00 -6.08 -2.33
C ASN A 705 -35.60 -6.69 -2.59
N THR A 706 -35.58 -7.99 -2.86
CA THR A 706 -34.35 -8.80 -2.88
C THR A 706 -33.54 -8.61 -4.17
N SER A 707 -32.22 -8.76 -4.05
CA SER A 707 -31.26 -8.69 -5.16
C SER A 707 -30.85 -10.08 -5.64
N GLY A 708 -31.80 -11.00 -5.80
CA GLY A 708 -31.50 -12.44 -5.98
C GLY A 708 -30.73 -12.80 -7.25
N GLY A 709 -30.65 -11.89 -8.21
CA GLY A 709 -29.85 -12.04 -9.42
C GLY A 709 -28.44 -11.42 -9.34
N ALA A 710 -28.01 -10.92 -8.18
CA ALA A 710 -26.75 -10.20 -8.01
C ALA A 710 -25.67 -11.03 -7.30
N SER A 711 -24.42 -10.83 -7.71
CA SER A 711 -23.22 -11.22 -6.97
C SER A 711 -22.35 -9.99 -6.73
N VAL A 712 -21.71 -9.91 -5.55
CA VAL A 712 -20.92 -8.75 -5.12
C VAL A 712 -19.53 -9.18 -4.62
N ALA A 713 -18.50 -8.43 -5.01
CA ALA A 713 -17.13 -8.57 -4.53
C ALA A 713 -16.49 -7.21 -4.25
N LEU A 714 -15.49 -7.18 -3.38
CA LEU A 714 -14.71 -5.98 -3.01
C LEU A 714 -15.60 -4.79 -2.62
N LEU A 715 -16.61 -5.05 -1.78
CA LEU A 715 -17.49 -3.99 -1.27
C LEU A 715 -16.73 -3.13 -0.25
N ARG A 716 -16.70 -1.82 -0.47
CA ARG A 716 -16.11 -0.85 0.44
C ARG A 716 -17.02 0.35 0.67
N ILE A 717 -17.02 0.85 1.90
CA ILE A 717 -17.63 2.13 2.27
C ILE A 717 -16.57 2.98 2.94
N SER A 718 -16.39 4.22 2.48
CA SER A 718 -15.42 5.16 3.08
C SER A 718 -16.07 6.52 3.33
N ALA A 719 -15.66 7.20 4.40
CA ALA A 719 -16.02 8.58 4.72
C ALA A 719 -15.19 9.60 3.91
N THR A 720 -14.65 9.18 2.77
CA THR A 720 -13.81 9.98 1.88
C THR A 720 -14.32 9.84 0.46
N ALA A 721 -14.50 10.96 -0.24
CA ALA A 721 -14.87 10.97 -1.65
C ALA A 721 -13.61 10.91 -2.55
N PRO A 722 -13.36 9.80 -3.27
CA PRO A 722 -12.15 9.63 -4.08
C PRO A 722 -12.13 10.59 -5.28
N THR A 723 -10.95 11.03 -5.69
CA THR A 723 -10.79 11.85 -6.91
C THR A 723 -11.10 11.02 -8.18
N PRO A 724 -11.43 11.65 -9.32
CA PRO A 724 -11.58 10.95 -10.60
C PRO A 724 -10.39 10.05 -10.96
N GLU A 725 -9.16 10.52 -10.69
CA GLU A 725 -7.92 9.77 -10.95
C GLU A 725 -7.82 8.55 -10.04
N GLN A 726 -8.21 8.69 -8.78
CA GLN A 726 -8.29 7.57 -7.85
C GLN A 726 -9.31 6.54 -8.31
N ILE A 727 -10.50 6.96 -8.74
CA ILE A 727 -11.54 6.07 -9.28
C ILE A 727 -11.05 5.33 -10.54
N ALA A 728 -10.41 6.03 -11.47
CA ALA A 728 -9.83 5.42 -12.67
C ALA A 728 -8.73 4.41 -12.32
N ARG A 729 -7.88 4.74 -11.33
CA ARG A 729 -6.84 3.83 -10.83
C ARG A 729 -7.41 2.60 -10.15
N MET A 730 -8.44 2.77 -9.31
CA MET A 730 -9.15 1.66 -8.67
C MET A 730 -9.65 0.68 -9.72
N TYR A 731 -10.30 1.17 -10.78
CA TYR A 731 -10.76 0.33 -11.89
C TYR A 731 -9.59 -0.40 -12.59
N ALA A 732 -8.56 0.35 -12.98
CA ALA A 732 -7.44 -0.18 -13.75
C ALA A 732 -6.68 -1.30 -12.99
N ASP A 733 -6.47 -1.12 -11.69
CA ASP A 733 -5.73 -2.06 -10.84
C ASP A 733 -6.56 -3.26 -10.39
N GLU A 734 -7.88 -3.08 -10.18
CA GLU A 734 -8.75 -4.15 -9.68
C GLU A 734 -9.33 -5.03 -10.78
N ARG A 735 -9.60 -4.47 -11.98
CA ARG A 735 -10.16 -5.22 -13.12
C ARG A 735 -9.39 -6.52 -13.44
N PRO A 736 -8.04 -6.55 -13.41
CA PRO A 736 -7.28 -7.78 -13.63
C PRO A 736 -7.58 -8.90 -12.62
N LEU A 737 -8.06 -8.59 -11.41
CA LEU A 737 -8.42 -9.58 -10.39
C LEU A 737 -9.65 -10.42 -10.78
N PHE A 738 -10.45 -9.94 -11.73
CA PHE A 738 -11.66 -10.58 -12.24
C PHE A 738 -11.43 -11.42 -13.50
N GLN A 739 -10.16 -11.62 -13.91
CA GLN A 739 -9.81 -12.43 -15.07
C GLN A 739 -9.61 -13.91 -14.69
N PRO A 740 -9.84 -14.87 -15.62
CA PRO A 740 -9.52 -16.27 -15.38
C PRO A 740 -8.07 -16.47 -14.93
N GLY A 741 -7.86 -17.29 -13.89
CA GLY A 741 -6.54 -17.59 -13.34
C GLY A 741 -5.91 -16.49 -12.49
N ALA A 742 -6.56 -15.35 -12.30
CA ALA A 742 -6.01 -14.24 -11.53
C ALA A 742 -5.77 -14.61 -10.06
N LYS A 743 -4.54 -14.42 -9.60
CA LYS A 743 -4.13 -14.67 -8.21
C LYS A 743 -4.05 -13.36 -7.46
N CYS A 744 -4.80 -13.22 -6.36
CA CYS A 744 -4.95 -11.94 -5.67
C CYS A 744 -4.32 -11.91 -4.27
N VAL A 745 -3.85 -13.04 -3.74
CA VAL A 745 -3.30 -13.15 -2.37
C VAL A 745 -1.79 -13.38 -2.37
N LEU A 746 -1.15 -13.45 -1.20
CA LEU A 746 0.23 -13.95 -1.09
C LEU A 746 0.25 -15.46 -1.36
N GLY A 747 1.28 -15.94 -2.08
CA GLY A 747 1.48 -17.38 -2.27
C GLY A 747 2.04 -18.03 -1.01
N GLY A 748 1.69 -19.30 -0.79
CA GLY A 748 2.07 -20.05 0.42
C GLY A 748 1.13 -19.81 1.60
N THR A 749 1.55 -20.23 2.80
CA THR A 749 0.83 -20.07 4.07
C THR A 749 1.36 -18.89 4.89
N SER A 750 2.63 -18.51 4.74
CA SER A 750 3.26 -17.43 5.48
C SER A 750 2.76 -16.07 4.99
N ALA A 751 2.26 -15.25 5.92
CA ALA A 751 1.90 -13.86 5.64
C ALA A 751 3.04 -12.87 5.97
N ALA A 752 4.16 -13.36 6.52
CA ALA A 752 5.25 -12.53 6.98
C ALA A 752 6.18 -12.14 5.82
N VAL A 753 6.03 -10.90 5.34
CA VAL A 753 6.92 -10.33 4.32
C VAL A 753 8.21 -9.84 4.98
N GLN A 754 9.33 -10.49 4.66
CA GLN A 754 10.65 -10.21 5.21
C GLN A 754 11.48 -9.31 4.29
N GLY A 755 11.39 -9.53 2.98
CA GLY A 755 12.03 -8.72 1.95
C GLY A 755 11.01 -8.13 0.98
N LEU A 756 11.21 -6.89 0.54
CA LEU A 756 10.32 -6.22 -0.40
C LEU A 756 11.12 -5.33 -1.34
N VAL A 757 10.92 -5.50 -2.65
CA VAL A 757 11.59 -4.67 -3.67
C VAL A 757 10.70 -4.51 -4.90
N HIS A 758 10.72 -3.31 -5.46
CA HIS A 758 10.14 -3.01 -6.76
C HIS A 758 11.23 -3.10 -7.84
N ASP A 759 10.93 -3.82 -8.92
CA ASP A 759 11.72 -3.78 -10.15
C ASP A 759 11.21 -2.62 -11.03
N PRO A 760 11.95 -1.50 -11.12
CA PRO A 760 11.54 -0.33 -11.86
C PRO A 760 11.61 -0.51 -13.37
N ASP A 761 12.18 -1.62 -13.88
CA ASP A 761 12.23 -1.90 -15.31
C ASP A 761 10.99 -2.66 -15.79
N THR A 762 10.42 -3.53 -14.93
CA THR A 762 9.26 -4.37 -15.28
C THR A 762 7.97 -3.94 -14.57
N GLY A 763 8.06 -3.13 -13.51
CA GLY A 763 6.94 -2.80 -12.63
C GLY A 763 6.56 -3.91 -11.64
N ALA A 764 7.32 -5.00 -11.61
CA ALA A 764 7.06 -6.14 -10.74
C ALA A 764 7.45 -5.83 -9.29
N LEU A 765 6.64 -6.28 -8.35
CA LEU A 765 6.93 -6.22 -6.91
C LEU A 765 7.23 -7.62 -6.38
N TYR A 766 8.39 -7.78 -5.75
CA TYR A 766 8.81 -9.04 -5.11
C TYR A 766 8.64 -8.93 -3.60
N ALA A 767 7.84 -9.81 -3.02
CA ALA A 767 7.61 -9.94 -1.59
C ALA A 767 8.18 -11.28 -1.10
N ALA A 768 9.40 -11.27 -0.56
CA ALA A 768 10.09 -12.42 0.00
C ALA A 768 9.53 -12.76 1.38
N LYS A 769 9.22 -14.04 1.59
CA LYS A 769 8.62 -14.57 2.82
C LYS A 769 9.33 -15.85 3.21
N GLY A 770 9.03 -16.35 4.41
CA GLY A 770 9.54 -17.63 4.88
C GLY A 770 9.37 -18.71 3.82
N ASP A 771 8.13 -18.99 3.40
CA ASP A 771 7.81 -20.06 2.45
C ASP A 771 7.97 -19.70 0.95
N GLY A 772 8.75 -18.68 0.62
CA GLY A 772 9.01 -18.30 -0.77
C GLY A 772 8.62 -16.86 -1.12
N THR A 773 8.96 -16.45 -2.35
CA THR A 773 8.74 -15.07 -2.83
C THR A 773 7.51 -14.95 -3.68
N SER A 774 6.55 -14.11 -3.31
CA SER A 774 5.42 -13.75 -4.17
C SER A 774 5.83 -12.61 -5.11
N VAL A 775 5.53 -12.73 -6.40
CA VAL A 775 5.78 -11.68 -7.41
C VAL A 775 4.45 -11.10 -7.87
N PHE A 776 4.30 -9.78 -7.84
CA PHE A 776 3.07 -9.07 -8.20
C PHE A 776 3.28 -8.11 -9.36
N GLN A 777 2.30 -8.06 -10.27
CA GLN A 777 2.08 -6.94 -11.18
C GLN A 777 0.82 -6.19 -10.71
N GLY A 778 1.00 -4.98 -10.17
CA GLY A 778 -0.09 -4.26 -9.50
C GLY A 778 -0.63 -5.09 -8.32
N LEU A 779 -1.92 -5.45 -8.39
CA LEU A 779 -2.61 -6.27 -7.37
C LEU A 779 -2.64 -7.77 -7.70
N VAL A 780 -2.16 -8.20 -8.88
CA VAL A 780 -2.19 -9.60 -9.32
C VAL A 780 -0.84 -10.26 -9.04
N ARG A 781 -0.84 -11.38 -8.32
CA ARG A 781 0.32 -12.25 -8.15
C ARG A 781 0.58 -13.02 -9.45
N THR A 782 1.72 -12.80 -10.06
CA THR A 782 2.15 -13.48 -11.30
C THR A 782 2.97 -14.74 -11.02
N ALA A 783 3.65 -14.82 -9.88
CA ALA A 783 4.43 -15.99 -9.50
C ALA A 783 4.54 -16.16 -7.98
N HIS A 784 4.84 -17.39 -7.55
CA HIS A 784 5.27 -17.72 -6.20
C HIS A 784 6.49 -18.66 -6.28
N LEU A 785 7.66 -18.13 -5.93
CA LEU A 785 8.95 -18.77 -6.09
C LEU A 785 9.33 -19.52 -4.81
N THR A 786 9.30 -20.86 -4.87
CA THR A 786 9.62 -21.76 -3.74
C THR A 786 10.87 -22.61 -3.97
N GLY A 787 11.16 -22.97 -5.23
CA GLY A 787 12.39 -23.66 -5.62
C GLY A 787 13.46 -22.67 -6.06
N LEU A 788 14.51 -22.51 -5.27
CA LEU A 788 15.68 -21.69 -5.59
C LEU A 788 16.89 -22.61 -5.85
N ALA A 789 17.22 -22.85 -7.13
CA ALA A 789 18.33 -23.69 -7.59
C ALA A 789 18.31 -25.16 -7.09
N THR A 790 19.33 -25.95 -7.48
CA THR A 790 19.40 -27.44 -7.38
C THR A 790 19.57 -28.00 -5.96
N THR A 791 19.48 -27.20 -4.91
CA THR A 791 19.71 -27.59 -3.51
C THR A 791 18.47 -27.36 -2.65
N GLY A 792 17.41 -28.14 -2.90
CA GLY A 792 16.23 -28.21 -2.04
C GLY A 792 15.36 -26.94 -1.99
N ASN A 793 14.11 -27.10 -1.55
CA ASN A 793 13.21 -25.98 -1.30
C ASN A 793 13.79 -25.15 -0.14
N SER A 794 14.11 -23.89 -0.38
CA SER A 794 14.62 -22.99 0.67
C SER A 794 13.44 -22.22 1.26
N ASP A 795 12.75 -22.80 2.24
CA ASP A 795 11.58 -22.20 2.89
C ASP A 795 11.96 -21.14 3.95
N ASN A 796 12.85 -20.21 3.59
CA ASN A 796 13.28 -19.10 4.45
C ASN A 796 13.80 -17.86 3.69
N HIS A 797 13.04 -17.30 2.75
CA HIS A 797 13.50 -16.08 2.04
C HIS A 797 13.43 -14.84 2.94
N THR A 798 14.57 -14.18 3.15
CA THR A 798 14.74 -13.07 4.13
C THR A 798 14.94 -11.72 3.48
N ALA A 799 15.58 -11.65 2.31
CA ALA A 799 15.79 -10.40 1.56
C ALA A 799 15.74 -10.66 0.05
N VAL A 800 15.45 -9.62 -0.72
CA VAL A 800 15.35 -9.70 -2.19
C VAL A 800 15.78 -8.38 -2.83
N ALA A 801 16.49 -8.47 -3.94
CA ALA A 801 16.76 -7.37 -4.86
C ALA A 801 16.36 -7.79 -6.28
N ALA A 802 15.82 -6.87 -7.08
CA ALA A 802 15.34 -7.17 -8.43
C ALA A 802 15.58 -6.02 -9.42
N ARG A 803 15.97 -6.39 -10.65
CA ARG A 803 16.25 -5.50 -11.79
C ARG A 803 16.07 -6.24 -13.09
N GLN A 804 15.54 -5.57 -14.12
CA GLN A 804 15.46 -6.08 -15.49
C GLN A 804 14.85 -7.51 -15.57
N GLY A 805 13.86 -7.80 -14.74
CA GLY A 805 13.22 -9.12 -14.64
C GLY A 805 14.05 -10.21 -13.94
N GLY A 806 15.29 -9.91 -13.54
CA GLY A 806 16.12 -10.76 -12.68
C GLY A 806 15.98 -10.42 -11.22
N TYR A 807 16.42 -11.34 -10.36
CA TYR A 807 16.43 -11.15 -8.91
C TYR A 807 17.61 -11.82 -8.21
N VAL A 808 17.90 -11.37 -7.00
CA VAL A 808 18.73 -12.08 -6.02
C VAL A 808 17.91 -12.23 -4.75
N ILE A 809 17.79 -13.45 -4.24
CA ILE A 809 17.08 -13.75 -3.01
C ILE A 809 18.09 -14.28 -1.99
N ALA A 810 18.09 -13.66 -0.82
CA ALA A 810 18.79 -14.17 0.36
C ALA A 810 17.87 -15.11 1.13
N THR A 811 18.46 -16.18 1.63
CA THR A 811 17.81 -17.15 2.51
C THR A 811 18.70 -17.40 3.73
N ALA A 812 18.25 -18.20 4.70
CA ALA A 812 19.13 -18.52 5.84
C ALA A 812 20.35 -19.39 5.44
N ASN A 813 20.39 -19.92 4.22
CA ASN A 813 21.44 -20.86 3.77
C ASN A 813 22.21 -20.40 2.55
N GLN A 814 21.70 -19.44 1.77
CA GLN A 814 22.35 -18.99 0.55
C GLN A 814 21.86 -17.63 0.02
N ALA A 815 22.61 -17.06 -0.93
CA ALA A 815 22.07 -16.14 -1.92
C ALA A 815 21.92 -16.86 -3.28
N VAL A 816 20.72 -16.79 -3.85
CA VAL A 816 20.41 -17.34 -5.18
C VAL A 816 20.08 -16.20 -6.13
N ALA A 817 20.76 -16.17 -7.27
CA ALA A 817 20.48 -15.22 -8.33
C ALA A 817 19.73 -15.88 -9.47
N SER A 818 18.84 -15.11 -10.07
CA SER A 818 18.19 -15.41 -11.32
C SER A 818 18.42 -14.27 -12.29
N GLN A 819 18.91 -14.58 -13.48
CA GLN A 819 19.09 -13.62 -14.56
C GLN A 819 18.35 -14.11 -15.79
N PRO A 820 17.43 -13.32 -16.36
CA PRO A 820 16.92 -13.61 -17.68
C PRO A 820 18.04 -13.62 -18.71
N ALA A 821 17.79 -14.29 -19.83
CA ALA A 821 18.65 -14.25 -21.01
C ALA A 821 19.03 -12.79 -21.34
N ILE A 822 20.28 -12.56 -21.75
CA ILE A 822 20.79 -11.20 -22.02
C ILE A 822 19.93 -10.50 -23.07
N THR A 823 19.50 -11.22 -24.12
CA THR A 823 18.62 -10.66 -25.16
C THR A 823 17.27 -10.20 -24.63
N PHE A 824 16.75 -10.83 -23.57
CA PHE A 824 15.51 -10.41 -22.92
C PHE A 824 15.73 -9.17 -22.07
N ARG A 825 16.85 -9.11 -21.34
CA ARG A 825 17.26 -7.90 -20.61
C ARG A 825 17.44 -6.72 -21.55
N ASP A 826 18.13 -6.91 -22.68
CA ASP A 826 18.33 -5.87 -23.70
C ASP A 826 17.00 -5.38 -24.28
N ARG A 827 16.02 -6.27 -24.47
CA ARG A 827 14.68 -5.88 -24.90
C ARG A 827 13.95 -5.06 -23.82
N ILE A 828 13.97 -5.50 -22.56
CA ILE A 828 13.44 -4.71 -21.45
C ILE A 828 14.11 -3.33 -21.43
N LEU A 829 15.42 -3.28 -21.63
CA LEU A 829 16.20 -2.05 -21.66
C LEU A 829 15.96 -1.17 -22.88
N ALA A 830 15.48 -1.73 -24.00
CA ALA A 830 15.06 -0.99 -25.18
C ALA A 830 13.65 -0.42 -25.02
N ASP A 831 12.76 -1.18 -24.39
CA ASP A 831 11.37 -0.79 -24.10
C ASP A 831 11.27 0.12 -22.86
N ARG A 832 12.33 0.19 -22.03
CA ARG A 832 12.37 1.09 -20.86
C ARG A 832 12.23 2.53 -21.33
N VAL A 833 11.47 3.31 -20.58
CA VAL A 833 11.63 4.77 -20.62
C VAL A 833 13.03 5.05 -20.06
N PRO A 834 13.98 5.56 -20.87
CA PRO A 834 15.29 5.90 -20.35
C PRO A 834 15.10 6.85 -19.17
N VAL A 835 15.79 6.62 -18.06
CA VAL A 835 15.89 7.65 -17.03
C VAL A 835 16.50 8.84 -17.76
N ALA A 836 15.70 9.88 -17.98
CA ALA A 836 16.18 11.08 -18.65
C ALA A 836 17.45 11.49 -17.90
N PRO A 837 18.57 11.79 -18.60
CA PRO A 837 19.72 12.39 -17.94
C PRO A 837 19.16 13.52 -17.08
N ILE A 838 19.44 13.50 -15.77
CA ILE A 838 18.98 14.57 -14.89
C ILE A 838 19.52 15.83 -15.53
N ASP A 839 18.66 16.66 -16.12
CA ASP A 839 19.08 17.95 -16.64
C ASP A 839 19.39 18.78 -15.40
N PRO A 840 20.68 18.98 -15.06
CA PRO A 840 21.02 19.71 -13.84
C PRO A 840 20.54 21.16 -13.90
N ASN A 841 20.15 21.61 -15.09
CA ASN A 841 19.71 22.96 -15.40
C ASN A 841 18.20 23.06 -15.58
N ARG A 842 17.42 21.98 -15.50
CA ARG A 842 15.95 22.02 -15.53
C ARG A 842 15.35 21.04 -14.54
N VAL A 843 14.72 21.59 -13.51
CA VAL A 843 14.33 20.88 -12.29
C VAL A 843 12.82 21.01 -12.06
N ALA A 844 12.10 19.90 -12.13
CA ALA A 844 10.71 19.83 -11.71
C ALA A 844 10.63 19.33 -10.26
N PHE A 845 9.85 20.02 -9.42
CA PHE A 845 9.63 19.65 -8.02
C PHE A 845 8.32 18.91 -7.85
N SER A 846 8.23 18.08 -6.81
CA SER A 846 6.97 17.47 -6.40
C SER A 846 5.97 18.56 -6.03
N ALA A 847 4.69 18.31 -6.33
CA ALA A 847 3.64 19.26 -6.00
C ALA A 847 3.51 19.44 -4.49
N VAL A 848 3.32 20.68 -4.03
CA VAL A 848 3.16 21.03 -2.61
C VAL A 848 1.83 21.73 -2.41
N ALA A 849 1.17 21.47 -1.29
CA ALA A 849 -0.10 22.09 -0.94
C ALA A 849 0.08 23.27 0.02
N THR A 850 -0.68 24.35 -0.18
CA THR A 850 -0.94 25.36 0.87
C THR A 850 -2.38 25.26 1.31
N THR A 851 -2.66 25.35 2.61
CA THR A 851 -4.04 25.32 3.16
C THR A 851 -4.53 26.67 3.69
N ASP A 852 -3.64 27.65 3.73
CA ASP A 852 -3.90 28.99 4.21
C ASP A 852 -2.99 30.00 3.50
N ALA A 853 -3.05 31.26 3.94
CA ALA A 853 -2.26 32.36 3.41
C ALA A 853 -0.86 32.48 4.06
N THR A 854 -0.32 31.41 4.66
CA THR A 854 1.03 31.42 5.22
C THR A 854 2.06 31.13 4.12
N PRO A 855 3.12 31.95 3.98
CA PRO A 855 4.22 31.66 3.06
C PRO A 855 4.82 30.27 3.32
N THR A 856 4.74 29.41 2.33
CA THR A 856 5.16 28.01 2.39
C THR A 856 6.25 27.77 1.36
N VAL A 857 7.33 27.09 1.75
CA VAL A 857 8.38 26.71 0.80
C VAL A 857 7.88 25.55 -0.06
N ILE A 858 7.74 25.80 -1.37
CA ILE A 858 7.22 24.83 -2.34
C ILE A 858 8.32 24.17 -3.19
N ALA A 859 9.52 24.77 -3.22
CA ALA A 859 10.71 24.16 -3.83
C ALA A 859 11.98 24.59 -3.10
N ARG A 860 12.98 23.70 -3.03
CA ARG A 860 14.28 23.94 -2.41
C ARG A 860 15.41 23.45 -3.31
N LEU A 861 16.41 24.30 -3.52
CA LEU A 861 17.60 24.00 -4.30
C LEU A 861 18.85 24.18 -3.43
N PRO A 862 19.61 23.11 -3.15
CA PRO A 862 20.88 23.24 -2.46
C PRO A 862 21.90 24.05 -3.28
N VAL A 863 22.66 24.92 -2.62
CA VAL A 863 23.72 25.72 -3.24
C VAL A 863 25.05 25.37 -2.59
N ALA A 864 25.99 24.82 -3.36
CA ALA A 864 27.31 24.48 -2.84
C ALA A 864 28.17 25.74 -2.69
N GLU A 865 29.21 25.64 -1.86
CA GLU A 865 30.19 26.72 -1.75
C GLU A 865 30.91 26.97 -3.07
N GLY A 866 31.04 28.25 -3.40
CA GLY A 866 31.60 28.72 -4.66
C GLY A 866 30.64 28.68 -5.85
N ASP A 867 29.38 28.28 -5.65
CA ASP A 867 28.38 28.29 -6.72
C ASP A 867 27.80 29.70 -6.92
N GLU A 868 27.67 30.10 -8.18
CA GLU A 868 26.90 31.26 -8.62
C GLU A 868 25.95 30.81 -9.73
N LEU A 869 24.68 31.13 -9.56
CA LEU A 869 23.60 30.61 -10.39
C LEU A 869 22.53 31.67 -10.65
N GLN A 870 21.90 31.54 -11.81
CA GLN A 870 20.72 32.27 -12.21
C GLN A 870 19.55 31.30 -12.32
N LEU A 871 18.47 31.60 -11.62
CA LEU A 871 17.24 30.80 -11.61
C LEU A 871 16.17 31.46 -12.47
N PHE A 872 15.45 30.65 -13.23
CA PHE A 872 14.15 30.97 -13.81
C PHE A 872 13.14 30.01 -13.23
N VAL A 873 12.10 30.50 -12.58
CA VAL A 873 11.12 29.70 -11.85
C VAL A 873 9.76 29.94 -12.48
N ASP A 874 9.13 28.88 -12.95
CA ASP A 874 7.75 28.85 -13.41
C ASP A 874 6.92 28.09 -12.37
N VAL A 875 5.85 28.71 -11.87
CA VAL A 875 4.97 28.13 -10.87
C VAL A 875 3.52 28.22 -11.34
N GLU A 876 2.82 27.10 -11.30
CA GLU A 876 1.37 27.06 -11.52
C GLU A 876 0.67 26.51 -10.29
N ALA A 877 -0.50 27.05 -9.95
CA ALA A 877 -1.33 26.53 -8.88
C ALA A 877 -2.78 26.32 -9.30
N THR A 878 -3.42 25.28 -8.77
CA THR A 878 -4.85 25.02 -8.93
C THR A 878 -5.44 24.54 -7.62
N GLU A 879 -6.67 24.94 -7.30
CA GLU A 879 -7.39 24.44 -6.14
C GLU A 879 -7.56 22.90 -6.19
N TYR A 880 -7.27 22.22 -5.08
CA TYR A 880 -7.42 20.78 -4.98
C TYR A 880 -8.89 20.40 -4.94
N GLY A 881 -9.33 19.57 -5.89
CA GLY A 881 -10.69 19.03 -5.94
C GLY A 881 -11.21 18.93 -7.38
N ALA A 882 -12.40 18.33 -7.53
CA ALA A 882 -12.97 18.04 -8.85
C ALA A 882 -13.47 19.28 -9.62
N THR A 883 -13.75 20.40 -8.91
CA THR A 883 -14.24 21.65 -9.51
C THR A 883 -13.45 22.84 -8.93
N PRO A 884 -12.20 23.06 -9.38
CA PRO A 884 -11.37 24.14 -8.85
C PRO A 884 -11.94 25.51 -9.20
N THR A 885 -12.02 26.41 -8.21
CA THR A 885 -12.43 27.81 -8.39
C THR A 885 -11.25 28.76 -8.52
N GLU A 886 -10.07 28.37 -8.02
CA GLU A 886 -8.85 29.18 -8.08
C GLU A 886 -7.79 28.59 -9.02
N ARG A 887 -7.12 29.48 -9.76
CA ARG A 887 -5.97 29.14 -10.64
C ARG A 887 -4.95 30.27 -10.67
N MET A 888 -3.67 29.93 -10.53
CA MET A 888 -2.56 30.88 -10.45
C MET A 888 -1.41 30.49 -11.38
N GLY A 889 -0.65 31.48 -11.83
CA GLY A 889 0.57 31.31 -12.64
C GLY A 889 1.57 32.44 -12.40
N TYR A 890 2.81 32.08 -12.06
CA TYR A 890 3.89 33.02 -11.73
C TYR A 890 5.18 32.66 -12.45
N GLN A 891 5.92 33.68 -12.87
CA GLN A 891 7.28 33.50 -13.38
C GLN A 891 8.26 34.43 -12.65
N ARG A 892 9.38 33.88 -12.16
CA ARG A 892 10.40 34.63 -11.39
C ARG A 892 11.80 34.36 -11.92
N ARG A 893 12.64 35.39 -11.95
CA ARG A 893 14.09 35.29 -12.21
C ARG A 893 14.85 35.70 -10.96
N ALA A 894 15.78 34.86 -10.50
CA ALA A 894 16.62 35.19 -9.35
C ALA A 894 18.11 35.04 -9.65
N ARG A 895 18.95 35.89 -9.04
CA ARG A 895 20.42 35.71 -9.03
C ARG A 895 20.85 35.27 -7.63
N VAL A 896 21.57 34.15 -7.56
CA VAL A 896 21.93 33.49 -6.30
C VAL A 896 23.42 33.16 -6.33
N TYR A 897 24.10 33.32 -5.20
CA TYR A 897 25.48 32.88 -5.05
C TYR A 897 25.76 32.42 -3.62
N ARG A 898 26.82 31.63 -3.46
CA ARG A 898 27.39 31.27 -2.16
C ARG A 898 28.90 31.36 -2.22
N LEU A 899 29.47 32.26 -1.42
CA LEU A 899 30.92 32.42 -1.31
C LEU A 899 31.53 31.26 -0.52
N PRO A 900 32.83 30.92 -0.71
CA PRO A 900 33.53 29.97 0.15
C PRO A 900 33.43 30.38 1.62
N ASN A 901 33.11 29.44 2.51
CA ASN A 901 32.83 29.69 3.94
C ASN A 901 31.72 30.72 4.21
N GLY A 902 30.88 31.05 3.22
CA GLY A 902 29.81 32.02 3.31
C GLY A 902 28.42 31.40 3.23
N ASN A 903 27.41 32.20 3.54
CA ASN A 903 26.01 31.83 3.41
C ASN A 903 25.50 32.03 1.98
N VAL A 904 24.54 31.19 1.57
CA VAL A 904 23.76 31.42 0.35
C VAL A 904 23.07 32.79 0.40
N THR A 905 23.10 33.50 -0.72
CA THR A 905 22.52 34.85 -0.87
C THR A 905 21.68 34.91 -2.14
N VAL A 906 20.46 35.43 -2.03
CA VAL A 906 19.63 35.84 -3.18
C VAL A 906 19.83 37.33 -3.39
N ALA A 907 20.51 37.71 -4.47
CA ALA A 907 20.91 39.09 -4.74
C ALA A 907 19.77 39.94 -5.30
N ALA A 908 18.90 39.35 -6.11
CA ALA A 908 17.74 40.00 -6.69
C ALA A 908 16.71 38.95 -7.13
N VAL A 909 15.44 39.33 -7.08
CA VAL A 909 14.30 38.58 -7.64
C VAL A 909 13.51 39.53 -8.55
N GLN A 910 13.17 39.08 -9.75
CA GLN A 910 12.45 39.85 -10.76
C GLN A 910 11.25 39.03 -11.25
N ALA A 911 10.08 39.65 -11.40
CA ALA A 911 8.96 39.05 -12.10
C ALA A 911 9.23 39.03 -13.62
N LEU A 912 8.87 37.93 -14.28
CA LEU A 912 8.99 37.79 -15.73
C LEU A 912 7.59 37.78 -16.35
N GLY A 913 7.13 38.93 -16.84
CA GLY A 913 5.78 39.07 -17.37
C GLY A 913 4.74 39.39 -16.31
N THR A 914 3.46 39.16 -16.63
CA THR A 914 2.32 39.45 -15.78
C THR A 914 1.87 38.18 -15.08
N ASP A 915 1.74 38.23 -13.76
CA ASP A 915 1.21 37.13 -12.97
C ASP A 915 -0.27 36.89 -13.34
N TYR A 916 -0.64 35.61 -13.41
CA TYR A 916 -2.00 35.18 -13.65
C TYR A 916 -2.62 34.75 -12.33
N GLU A 917 -3.71 35.41 -11.92
CA GLU A 917 -4.49 35.04 -10.75
C GLU A 917 -5.98 35.10 -11.09
N SER A 918 -6.78 34.16 -10.58
CA SER A 918 -8.23 34.36 -10.53
C SER A 918 -8.56 35.58 -9.66
N ALA A 919 -9.64 36.29 -9.99
CA ALA A 919 -9.91 37.67 -9.56
C ALA A 919 -10.11 37.93 -8.04
N THR A 920 -9.84 36.97 -7.16
CA THR A 920 -10.22 36.98 -5.73
C THR A 920 -9.07 36.76 -4.73
N THR A 921 -7.80 36.82 -5.13
CA THR A 921 -6.68 36.32 -4.29
C THR A 921 -5.62 37.34 -3.88
N THR A 922 -4.92 37.02 -2.78
CA THR A 922 -3.72 37.71 -2.24
C THR A 922 -2.49 36.80 -2.35
N CYS A 923 -2.45 35.96 -3.38
CA CYS A 923 -1.39 34.99 -3.56
C CYS A 923 -0.10 35.67 -4.02
N ASP A 924 1.04 35.06 -3.76
CA ASP A 924 2.32 35.52 -4.27
C ASP A 924 3.30 34.36 -4.32
N VAL A 925 4.28 34.47 -5.21
CA VAL A 925 5.44 33.58 -5.30
C VAL A 925 6.71 34.42 -5.27
N THR A 926 7.66 34.04 -4.43
CA THR A 926 8.96 34.71 -4.33
C THR A 926 10.10 33.70 -4.18
N VAL A 927 11.34 34.19 -4.30
CA VAL A 927 12.56 33.39 -4.15
C VAL A 927 13.39 33.95 -3.00
N VAL A 928 13.75 33.11 -2.03
CA VAL A 928 14.46 33.54 -0.81
C VAL A 928 15.66 32.66 -0.51
N ALA A 929 16.64 33.22 0.21
CA ALA A 929 17.76 32.46 0.76
C ALA A 929 17.37 31.81 2.09
N ASP A 930 17.69 30.53 2.26
CA ASP A 930 17.71 29.87 3.56
C ASP A 930 19.16 29.58 3.95
N THR A 931 19.68 30.41 4.84
CA THR A 931 21.08 30.38 5.28
C THR A 931 21.37 29.26 6.27
N VAL A 932 20.34 28.63 6.87
CA VAL A 932 20.55 27.48 7.77
C VAL A 932 20.78 26.23 6.94
N SER A 933 19.92 26.00 5.94
CA SER A 933 20.07 24.86 5.03
C SER A 933 21.04 25.09 3.87
N GLN A 934 21.50 26.32 3.69
CA GLN A 934 22.30 26.73 2.54
C GLN A 934 21.60 26.41 1.21
N THR A 935 20.30 26.68 1.17
CA THR A 935 19.45 26.47 -0.01
C THR A 935 18.86 27.79 -0.49
N VAL A 936 18.50 27.83 -1.76
CA VAL A 936 17.55 28.82 -2.29
C VAL A 936 16.17 28.18 -2.37
N CYS A 937 15.17 28.90 -1.89
CA CYS A 937 13.80 28.43 -1.73
C CYS A 937 12.86 29.22 -2.62
N VAL A 938 11.90 28.54 -3.23
CA VAL A 938 10.71 29.18 -3.81
C VAL A 938 9.62 29.12 -2.74
N GLN A 939 9.09 30.28 -2.37
CA GLN A 939 8.00 30.42 -1.41
C GLN A 939 6.72 30.82 -2.13
N ALA A 940 5.62 30.15 -1.82
CA ALA A 940 4.29 30.53 -2.27
C ALA A 940 3.38 30.83 -1.08
N THR A 941 2.55 31.86 -1.24
CA THR A 941 1.53 32.26 -0.29
C THR A 941 0.17 31.80 -0.82
N GLY A 942 -0.51 30.93 -0.07
CA GLY A 942 -1.80 30.38 -0.45
C GLY A 942 -2.98 31.31 -0.19
N VAL A 943 -4.19 30.72 -0.20
CA VAL A 943 -5.45 31.39 0.16
C VAL A 943 -5.98 30.77 1.45
N ALA A 944 -6.46 31.61 2.37
CA ALA A 944 -7.06 31.17 3.62
C ALA A 944 -8.18 30.13 3.39
N ALA A 945 -8.13 29.01 4.12
CA ALA A 945 -9.12 27.92 4.09
C ALA A 945 -9.30 27.22 2.73
N LYS A 946 -8.42 27.47 1.75
CA LYS A 946 -8.40 26.75 0.48
C LYS A 946 -7.13 25.92 0.38
N ARG A 947 -7.25 24.74 -0.20
CA ARG A 947 -6.10 23.89 -0.52
C ARG A 947 -5.67 24.14 -1.96
N LEU A 948 -4.55 24.84 -2.16
CA LEU A 948 -3.98 25.05 -3.49
C LEU A 948 -2.81 24.09 -3.73
N VAL A 949 -2.78 23.47 -4.90
CA VAL A 949 -1.71 22.58 -5.35
C VAL A 949 -0.74 23.37 -6.20
N TRP A 950 0.49 23.50 -5.76
CA TRP A 950 1.56 24.23 -6.44
C TRP A 950 2.47 23.27 -7.18
N SER A 951 2.66 23.51 -8.47
CA SER A 951 3.66 22.84 -9.30
C SER A 951 4.77 23.83 -9.62
N THR A 952 6.03 23.40 -9.50
CA THR A 952 7.19 24.27 -9.69
C THR A 952 8.17 23.66 -10.66
N LEU A 953 8.58 24.44 -11.64
CA LEU A 953 9.69 24.17 -12.55
C LEU A 953 10.75 25.25 -12.36
N ALA A 954 11.98 24.86 -12.04
CA ALA A 954 13.12 25.79 -11.99
C ALA A 954 14.15 25.43 -13.06
N GLN A 955 14.52 26.41 -13.87
CA GLN A 955 15.70 26.33 -14.73
C GLN A 955 16.89 26.98 -14.03
N VAL A 956 18.02 26.27 -13.98
CA VAL A 956 19.23 26.70 -13.28
C VAL A 956 20.33 26.93 -14.32
N ASN A 957 20.80 28.16 -14.44
CA ASN A 957 21.98 28.49 -15.23
C ASN A 957 23.17 28.76 -14.30
N ARG A 958 24.16 27.87 -14.29
CA ARG A 958 25.35 28.00 -13.43
C ARG A 958 26.42 28.81 -14.14
N CYS A 959 26.63 30.04 -13.67
CA CYS A 959 27.56 31.01 -14.28
C CYS A 959 28.97 30.95 -13.68
N GLY A 960 29.13 30.28 -12.52
CA GLY A 960 30.38 30.25 -11.75
C GLY A 960 31.45 29.31 -12.33
N ALA A 961 32.01 29.66 -13.49
CA ALA A 961 33.31 29.17 -13.92
C ALA A 961 34.42 30.04 -13.30
N THR A 962 35.38 29.41 -12.62
CA THR A 962 36.76 29.92 -12.42
C THR A 962 36.94 31.27 -11.70
N ARG A 963 36.56 31.42 -10.42
CA ARG A 963 37.05 32.57 -9.60
C ARG A 963 37.73 32.24 -8.28
N TYR A 964 37.61 31.03 -7.75
CA TYR A 964 38.20 30.66 -6.45
C TYR A 964 39.18 29.48 -6.51
N ALA A 965 39.69 29.15 -7.70
CA ALA A 965 40.89 28.33 -7.82
C ALA A 965 42.12 29.25 -7.64
N ALA A 966 42.40 29.60 -6.39
CA ALA A 966 43.67 30.15 -5.94
C ALA A 966 44.11 29.38 -4.71
#